data_AF-A0A6J6QA61-F1
#
_entry.id   AF-A0A6J6QA61-F1
#
_cell.length_a   1.000
_cell.length_b   1.000
_cell.length_c   1.000
_cell.angle_alpha   90.00
_cell.angle_beta   90.00
_cell.angle_gamma   90.00
#
_symmetry.space_group_name_H-M   'P 1'
#
loop_
_entity.id
_entity.type
_entity.pdbx_description
1 polymer ?
#
loop_
_entity_poly.entity_id
_entity_poly.type
_entity_poly.pdbx_seq_one_letter_code
_entity_poly.pdbx_strand_id
1 'polypeptide(L)'
;MDFSSDVFPALLEAGKPVFGSVAEGYWEDVGTLSAYLRAHKDILDAKVSVRIPGFEVSTGVFIGEGVEINHGVVINGPAVIGDNCFLESGAELGEYSVLGDGVRMRRDGHIERSVIHENAYIGESVMIRGTLVGRASDLRRGVRCEEGVVLGDEVFVGENAVLSSEIKVYPFKTVEAGAVVNSSVIWESRGARSLFGNGGVTGLANVDMTPELAAKVALAFATSLKKDATVVVSRDSSRAARMLKRAMIAGLNAGGVNVLDLETASVPLTRFHCRATLVSGAITLRLSADDPDSVIIRFFDRGGSDILEEQQRKIERLFTREDFRRVRPADIGDIDLVPRSLEQYALALEHTIDVKRVAARRFKVVIDYSYGSTSFVMPNVLAKLGAEVLVVNPFASTKGTLGFDRDEHAAQVAALVKASGADLGALIDPSGEQLLLVDDHGTVLTFDQLLFVFLDLVCDNLLGDTVALPVTVSRAAAEIVESRGYKVLWTKTSAAALMEEADSPAVGFAANLEGGIILPGFLPAFDAAAGLLKMLDLLAGRDVKLSELVAQAPSVHLLHEQVITPWEQKGTVMRTLVEQTHGREVDLIDGIKVHHDSGWVLVLPDPEEPITHIWAEGDSAGDARTLSQEYARRIRQMLK
;
A
#
# COMPACT_ATOMS: atom_id res chain seq x y z
N MET A 1 -24.60 15.24 -16.78
CA MET A 1 -25.79 15.91 -17.34
C MET A 1 -26.29 15.02 -18.45
N ASP A 2 -27.29 14.21 -18.14
CA ASP A 2 -27.99 13.32 -19.06
C ASP A 2 -29.14 14.11 -19.71
N PHE A 3 -29.24 14.08 -21.04
CA PHE A 3 -30.29 14.82 -21.74
C PHE A 3 -31.70 14.32 -21.39
N SER A 4 -31.85 13.01 -21.22
CA SER A 4 -33.12 12.36 -20.91
C SER A 4 -33.55 12.54 -19.46
N SER A 5 -32.59 12.48 -18.53
CA SER A 5 -32.85 12.49 -17.09
C SER A 5 -32.75 13.87 -16.45
N ASP A 6 -31.94 14.78 -17.00
CA ASP A 6 -31.68 16.10 -16.42
C ASP A 6 -32.21 17.24 -17.32
N VAL A 7 -31.86 17.23 -18.60
CA VAL A 7 -32.08 18.40 -19.48
C VAL A 7 -33.53 18.53 -19.93
N PHE A 8 -34.14 17.46 -20.46
CA PHE A 8 -35.54 17.53 -20.91
C PHE A 8 -36.51 17.78 -19.75
N PRO A 9 -36.39 17.13 -18.58
CA PRO A 9 -37.24 17.46 -17.42
C PRO A 9 -37.10 18.92 -16.98
N ALA A 10 -35.87 19.45 -16.89
CA ALA A 10 -35.63 20.84 -16.50
C ALA A 10 -36.17 21.85 -17.53
N LEU A 11 -36.09 21.53 -18.83
CA LEU A 11 -36.67 22.35 -19.90
C LEU A 11 -38.20 22.37 -19.83
N LEU A 12 -38.83 21.21 -19.54
CA LEU A 12 -40.27 21.10 -19.35
C LEU A 12 -40.75 21.82 -18.09
N GLU A 13 -40.06 21.67 -16.96
CA GLU A 13 -40.35 22.41 -15.71
C GLU A 13 -40.21 23.92 -15.88
N ALA A 14 -39.20 24.37 -16.64
CA ALA A 14 -39.01 25.77 -16.98
C ALA A 14 -39.99 26.29 -18.06
N GLY A 15 -40.94 25.47 -18.52
CA GLY A 15 -41.93 25.82 -19.53
C GLY A 15 -41.34 26.15 -20.90
N LYS A 16 -40.11 25.68 -21.19
CA LYS A 16 -39.44 25.93 -22.46
C LYS A 16 -39.95 24.93 -23.52
N PRO A 17 -40.17 25.37 -24.77
CA PRO A 17 -40.62 24.49 -25.83
C PRO A 17 -39.52 23.49 -26.23
N VAL A 18 -39.90 22.22 -26.38
CA VAL A 18 -39.06 21.15 -26.93
C VAL A 18 -39.55 20.81 -28.32
N PHE A 19 -38.67 20.90 -29.32
CA PHE A 19 -38.99 20.62 -30.71
C PHE A 19 -38.29 19.33 -31.14
N GLY A 20 -39.02 18.41 -31.77
CA GLY A 20 -38.46 17.22 -32.42
C GLY A 20 -38.41 17.42 -33.94
N SER A 21 -37.39 16.86 -34.58
CA SER A 21 -37.31 16.73 -36.04
C SER A 21 -37.19 15.26 -36.38
N VAL A 22 -37.98 14.78 -37.34
CA VAL A 22 -37.79 13.44 -37.90
C VAL A 22 -36.65 13.54 -38.90
N ALA A 23 -35.55 12.83 -38.63
CA ALA A 23 -34.46 12.68 -39.58
C ALA A 23 -34.68 11.39 -40.37
N GLU A 24 -34.58 11.45 -41.69
CA GLU A 24 -34.58 10.28 -42.56
C GLU A 24 -33.13 9.86 -42.83
N GLY A 25 -32.82 8.57 -42.67
CA GLY A 25 -31.48 8.03 -42.89
C GLY A 25 -31.16 6.83 -42.01
N TYR A 26 -29.98 6.22 -42.21
CA TYR A 26 -29.46 5.21 -41.30
C TYR A 26 -29.07 5.87 -39.97
N TRP A 27 -29.56 5.31 -38.87
CA TRP A 27 -29.22 5.73 -37.52
C TRP A 27 -29.09 4.48 -36.66
N GLU A 28 -27.96 4.33 -35.98
CA GLU A 28 -27.69 3.28 -35.00
C GLU A 28 -27.10 3.95 -33.76
N ASP A 29 -27.64 3.64 -32.58
CA ASP A 29 -27.07 4.08 -31.31
C ASP A 29 -25.89 3.18 -30.93
N VAL A 30 -24.68 3.67 -31.18
CA VAL A 30 -23.45 2.94 -30.92
C VAL A 30 -23.09 3.04 -29.42
N GLY A 31 -23.91 2.42 -28.58
CA GLY A 31 -23.73 2.34 -27.13
C GLY A 31 -23.23 0.97 -26.62
N THR A 32 -23.17 -0.04 -27.49
CA THR A 32 -22.74 -1.41 -27.15
C THR A 32 -21.77 -1.97 -28.18
N LEU A 33 -20.96 -2.98 -27.81
CA LEU A 33 -20.05 -3.66 -28.73
C LEU A 33 -20.78 -4.26 -29.93
N SER A 34 -21.91 -4.94 -29.68
CA SER A 34 -22.68 -5.57 -30.74
C SER A 34 -23.25 -4.54 -31.72
N ALA A 35 -23.65 -3.35 -31.24
CA ALA A 35 -24.05 -2.24 -32.10
C ALA A 35 -22.87 -1.66 -32.89
N TYR A 36 -21.68 -1.56 -32.28
CA TYR A 36 -20.46 -1.12 -32.95
C TYR A 36 -20.06 -2.07 -34.09
N LEU A 37 -19.97 -3.38 -33.84
CA LEU A 37 -19.66 -4.38 -34.86
C LEU A 37 -20.75 -4.46 -35.93
N ARG A 38 -22.02 -4.28 -35.56
CA ARG A 38 -23.14 -4.20 -36.50
C ARG A 38 -23.00 -3.00 -37.43
N ALA A 39 -22.61 -1.83 -36.92
CA ALA A 39 -22.38 -0.65 -37.75
C ALA A 39 -21.31 -0.92 -38.82
N HIS A 40 -20.19 -1.55 -38.45
CA HIS A 40 -19.16 -1.99 -39.40
C HIS A 40 -19.72 -2.97 -40.44
N LYS A 41 -20.48 -3.98 -40.00
CA LYS A 41 -21.13 -4.92 -40.90
C LYS A 41 -22.10 -4.23 -41.87
N ASP A 42 -22.94 -3.31 -41.39
CA ASP A 42 -23.92 -2.60 -42.22
C ASP A 42 -23.25 -1.68 -43.25
N ILE A 43 -22.08 -1.12 -42.92
CA ILE A 43 -21.22 -0.39 -43.86
C ILE A 43 -20.70 -1.35 -44.94
N LEU A 44 -20.19 -2.53 -44.55
CA LEU A 44 -19.67 -3.53 -45.50
C LEU A 44 -20.77 -4.16 -46.37
N ASP A 45 -21.99 -4.27 -45.85
CA ASP A 45 -23.20 -4.68 -46.60
C ASP A 45 -23.74 -3.57 -47.52
N ALA A 46 -23.10 -2.40 -47.54
CA ALA A 46 -23.53 -1.20 -48.28
C ALA A 46 -24.94 -0.69 -47.91
N LYS A 47 -25.41 -0.94 -46.68
CA LYS A 47 -26.66 -0.37 -46.15
C LYS A 47 -26.51 1.10 -45.79
N VAL A 48 -25.28 1.56 -45.59
CA VAL A 48 -24.92 2.95 -45.28
C VAL A 48 -23.98 3.47 -46.36
N SER A 49 -24.27 4.67 -46.88
CA SER A 49 -23.40 5.30 -47.87
C SER A 49 -22.20 5.98 -47.18
N VAL A 50 -21.11 5.23 -47.03
CA VAL A 50 -19.84 5.71 -46.48
C VAL A 50 -18.73 5.46 -47.50
N ARG A 51 -17.79 6.40 -47.60
CA ARG A 51 -16.58 6.20 -48.40
C ARG A 51 -15.60 5.33 -47.61
N ILE A 52 -15.47 4.07 -48.00
CA ILE A 52 -14.47 3.15 -47.44
C ILE A 52 -13.09 3.52 -48.05
N PRO A 53 -12.04 3.72 -47.23
CA PRO A 53 -10.69 4.00 -47.72
C PRO A 53 -10.08 2.77 -48.42
N GLY A 54 -9.12 3.00 -49.32
CA GLY A 54 -8.42 1.95 -50.08
C GLY A 54 -9.02 1.64 -51.46
N PHE A 55 -8.45 0.64 -52.12
CA PHE A 55 -8.84 0.13 -53.42
C PHE A 55 -9.66 -1.15 -53.26
N GLU A 56 -10.79 -1.24 -53.94
CA GLU A 56 -11.56 -2.48 -53.99
C GLU A 56 -10.87 -3.48 -54.93
N VAL A 57 -10.36 -4.59 -54.39
CA VAL A 57 -9.60 -5.60 -55.15
C VAL A 57 -10.45 -6.79 -55.57
N SER A 58 -11.55 -7.02 -54.86
CA SER A 58 -12.60 -7.98 -55.17
C SER A 58 -13.89 -7.52 -54.49
N THR A 59 -15.04 -8.08 -54.88
CA THR A 59 -16.36 -7.63 -54.40
C THR A 59 -16.40 -7.53 -52.86
N GLY A 60 -16.50 -6.30 -52.35
CA GLY A 60 -16.58 -6.01 -50.91
C GLY A 60 -15.26 -6.13 -50.15
N VAL A 61 -14.11 -6.27 -50.82
CA VAL A 61 -12.78 -6.32 -50.21
C VAL A 61 -11.97 -5.08 -50.57
N PHE A 62 -11.63 -4.28 -49.57
CA PHE A 62 -10.91 -3.02 -49.72
C PHE A 62 -9.50 -3.13 -49.11
N ILE A 63 -8.48 -2.66 -49.83
CA ILE A 63 -7.08 -2.71 -49.41
C ILE A 63 -6.44 -1.32 -49.52
N GLY A 64 -5.81 -0.88 -48.44
CA GLY A 64 -5.08 0.38 -48.33
C GLY A 64 -3.75 0.42 -49.10
N GLU A 65 -3.10 1.57 -49.08
CA GLU A 65 -1.78 1.78 -49.67
C GLU A 65 -0.68 1.13 -48.83
N GLY A 66 0.35 0.58 -49.48
CA GLY A 66 1.52 0.02 -48.79
C GLY A 66 1.27 -1.32 -48.07
N VAL A 67 0.15 -1.98 -48.31
CA VAL A 67 -0.16 -3.30 -47.74
C VAL A 67 0.71 -4.38 -48.39
N GLU A 68 1.37 -5.19 -47.56
CA GLU A 68 2.16 -6.35 -47.97
C GLU A 68 1.42 -7.65 -47.63
N ILE A 69 1.07 -8.43 -48.66
CA ILE A 69 0.37 -9.71 -48.52
C ILE A 69 1.25 -10.81 -49.10
N ASN A 70 1.70 -11.72 -48.24
CA ASN A 70 2.54 -12.84 -48.66
C ASN A 70 1.74 -13.95 -49.38
N HIS A 71 2.45 -14.81 -50.11
CA HIS A 71 1.84 -15.93 -50.82
C HIS A 71 1.14 -16.89 -49.84
N GLY A 72 -0.11 -17.24 -50.12
CA GLY A 72 -0.91 -18.17 -49.33
C GLY A 72 -1.81 -17.53 -48.27
N VAL A 73 -1.91 -16.19 -48.23
CA VAL A 73 -2.93 -15.50 -47.44
C VAL A 73 -4.30 -15.65 -48.09
N VAL A 74 -5.33 -15.96 -47.31
CA VAL A 74 -6.72 -16.08 -47.77
C VAL A 74 -7.53 -14.91 -47.24
N ILE A 75 -8.23 -14.20 -48.12
CA ILE A 75 -9.12 -13.08 -47.75
C ILE A 75 -10.52 -13.41 -48.28
N ASN A 76 -11.46 -13.59 -47.37
CA ASN A 76 -12.86 -13.84 -47.66
C ASN A 76 -13.67 -12.57 -47.37
N GLY A 77 -14.17 -11.93 -48.42
CA GLY A 77 -14.95 -10.71 -48.31
C GLY A 77 -16.36 -10.92 -47.73
N PRO A 78 -17.02 -9.84 -47.26
CA PRO A 78 -16.53 -8.46 -47.30
C PRO A 78 -15.52 -8.15 -46.19
N ALA A 79 -14.46 -7.40 -46.48
CA ALA A 79 -13.37 -7.10 -45.52
C ALA A 79 -12.63 -5.81 -45.88
N VAL A 80 -11.96 -5.20 -44.90
CA VAL A 80 -11.15 -3.98 -45.09
C VAL A 80 -9.77 -4.17 -44.47
N ILE A 81 -8.73 -3.80 -45.20
CA ILE A 81 -7.35 -3.78 -44.75
C ILE A 81 -6.81 -2.36 -44.89
N GLY A 82 -6.46 -1.73 -43.77
CA GLY A 82 -5.91 -0.38 -43.72
C GLY A 82 -4.49 -0.27 -44.29
N ASP A 83 -3.97 0.94 -44.36
CA ASP A 83 -2.68 1.24 -44.99
C ASP A 83 -1.52 0.58 -44.23
N ASN A 84 -0.45 0.21 -44.95
CA ASN A 84 0.80 -0.33 -44.37
C ASN A 84 0.64 -1.60 -43.51
N CYS A 85 -0.43 -2.37 -43.71
CA CYS A 85 -0.59 -3.66 -43.04
C CYS A 85 0.36 -4.73 -43.61
N PHE A 86 0.76 -5.69 -42.79
CA PHE A 86 1.61 -6.81 -43.19
C PHE A 86 0.95 -8.14 -42.82
N LEU A 87 0.62 -8.96 -43.82
CA LEU A 87 -0.02 -10.26 -43.65
C LEU A 87 0.92 -11.38 -44.13
N GLU A 88 1.33 -12.26 -43.22
CA GLU A 88 2.27 -13.34 -43.51
C GLU A 88 1.59 -14.63 -44.02
N SER A 89 2.34 -15.52 -44.67
CA SER A 89 1.82 -16.77 -45.25
C SER A 89 1.01 -17.61 -44.26
N GLY A 90 -0.14 -18.11 -44.72
CA GLY A 90 -1.06 -18.91 -43.90
C GLY A 90 -2.08 -18.09 -43.10
N ALA A 91 -1.98 -16.76 -43.09
CA ALA A 91 -2.99 -15.90 -42.48
C ALA A 91 -4.33 -15.98 -43.23
N GLU A 92 -5.42 -16.01 -42.48
CA GLU A 92 -6.79 -16.01 -42.98
C GLU A 92 -7.58 -14.82 -42.42
N LEU A 93 -8.08 -13.98 -43.31
CA LEU A 93 -9.00 -12.89 -43.00
C LEU A 93 -10.40 -13.26 -43.49
N GLY A 94 -11.29 -13.56 -42.56
CA GLY A 94 -12.68 -13.94 -42.80
C GLY A 94 -13.61 -12.74 -43.03
N GLU A 95 -14.86 -13.04 -43.34
CA GLU A 95 -15.90 -12.04 -43.61
C GLU A 95 -16.11 -11.08 -42.44
N TYR A 96 -16.52 -9.86 -42.78
CA TYR A 96 -16.81 -8.75 -41.88
C TYR A 96 -15.64 -8.38 -40.96
N SER A 97 -14.41 -8.59 -41.43
CA SER A 97 -13.20 -8.23 -40.69
C SER A 97 -12.64 -6.89 -41.18
N VAL A 98 -12.23 -6.05 -40.24
CA VAL A 98 -11.66 -4.72 -40.50
C VAL A 98 -10.33 -4.62 -39.78
N LEU A 99 -9.25 -4.41 -40.53
CA LEU A 99 -7.92 -4.11 -40.00
C LEU A 99 -7.62 -2.63 -40.20
N GLY A 100 -7.26 -1.94 -39.11
CA GLY A 100 -6.76 -0.57 -39.15
C GLY A 100 -5.33 -0.50 -39.68
N ASP A 101 -4.83 0.73 -39.84
CA ASP A 101 -3.51 0.96 -40.44
C ASP A 101 -2.37 0.35 -39.61
N GLY A 102 -1.35 -0.18 -40.28
CA GLY A 102 -0.14 -0.68 -39.66
C GLY A 102 -0.29 -2.00 -38.88
N VAL A 103 -1.42 -2.70 -39.01
CA VAL A 103 -1.63 -4.00 -38.37
C VAL A 103 -0.67 -5.04 -38.94
N ARG A 104 -0.06 -5.83 -38.05
CA ARG A 104 0.87 -6.91 -38.43
C ARG A 104 0.31 -8.26 -38.03
N MET A 105 0.02 -9.10 -39.01
CA MET A 105 -0.50 -10.45 -38.82
C MET A 105 0.55 -11.48 -39.23
N ARG A 106 0.96 -12.31 -38.27
CA ARG A 106 1.94 -13.39 -38.47
C ARG A 106 1.28 -14.65 -39.05
N ARG A 107 2.10 -15.68 -39.29
CA ARG A 107 1.68 -16.95 -39.91
C ARG A 107 0.53 -17.62 -39.17
N ASP A 108 -0.33 -18.28 -39.95
CA ASP A 108 -1.41 -19.14 -39.47
C ASP A 108 -2.42 -18.45 -38.52
N GLY A 109 -2.48 -17.11 -38.53
CA GLY A 109 -3.49 -16.36 -37.79
C GLY A 109 -4.85 -16.46 -38.48
N HIS A 110 -5.94 -16.40 -37.71
CA HIS A 110 -7.31 -16.39 -38.23
C HIS A 110 -8.12 -15.28 -37.57
N ILE A 111 -8.67 -14.37 -38.38
CA ILE A 111 -9.50 -13.25 -37.91
C ILE A 111 -10.84 -13.30 -38.64
N GLU A 112 -11.95 -13.34 -37.91
CA GLU A 112 -13.30 -13.38 -38.50
C GLU A 112 -14.26 -12.46 -37.72
N ARG A 113 -15.13 -11.72 -38.43
CA ARG A 113 -16.16 -10.85 -37.82
C ARG A 113 -15.61 -9.88 -36.76
N SER A 114 -14.39 -9.40 -36.93
CA SER A 114 -13.64 -8.67 -35.89
C SER A 114 -13.12 -7.34 -36.40
N VAL A 115 -12.98 -6.37 -35.50
CA VAL A 115 -12.41 -5.05 -35.80
C VAL A 115 -11.11 -4.92 -35.03
N ILE A 116 -10.00 -4.75 -35.75
CA ILE A 116 -8.65 -4.59 -35.20
C ILE A 116 -8.19 -3.18 -35.49
N HIS A 117 -7.92 -2.41 -34.43
CA HIS A 117 -7.47 -1.04 -34.56
C HIS A 117 -5.97 -0.92 -34.91
N GLU A 118 -5.57 0.31 -35.15
CA GLU A 118 -4.29 0.69 -35.75
C GLU A 118 -3.08 0.16 -34.95
N ASN A 119 -2.03 -0.25 -35.65
CA ASN A 119 -0.74 -0.73 -35.11
C ASN A 119 -0.82 -1.96 -34.18
N ALA A 120 -1.91 -2.72 -34.19
CA ALA A 120 -1.98 -3.96 -33.44
C ALA A 120 -1.04 -5.04 -34.02
N TYR A 121 -0.45 -5.86 -33.13
CA TYR A 121 0.37 -7.00 -33.49
C TYR A 121 -0.39 -8.31 -33.19
N ILE A 122 -0.57 -9.12 -34.22
CA ILE A 122 -1.27 -10.41 -34.16
C ILE A 122 -0.23 -11.52 -34.42
N GLY A 123 0.14 -12.24 -33.35
CA GLY A 123 1.15 -13.28 -33.33
C GLY A 123 0.79 -14.55 -34.14
N GLU A 124 1.73 -15.50 -34.16
CA GLU A 124 1.57 -16.78 -34.89
C GLU A 124 0.41 -17.60 -34.30
N SER A 125 -0.41 -18.21 -35.16
CA SER A 125 -1.53 -19.08 -34.73
C SER A 125 -2.54 -18.41 -33.79
N VAL A 126 -2.69 -17.09 -33.84
CA VAL A 126 -3.70 -16.36 -33.08
C VAL A 126 -5.07 -16.52 -33.74
N MET A 127 -6.10 -16.83 -32.96
CA MET A 127 -7.48 -16.96 -33.44
C MET A 127 -8.37 -15.90 -32.80
N ILE A 128 -9.03 -15.08 -33.62
CA ILE A 128 -9.88 -13.97 -33.20
C ILE A 128 -11.22 -14.10 -33.90
N ARG A 129 -12.32 -14.15 -33.13
CA ARG A 129 -13.67 -14.23 -33.68
C ARG A 129 -14.60 -13.28 -32.94
N GLY A 130 -15.27 -12.38 -33.65
CA GLY A 130 -16.25 -11.48 -33.05
C GLY A 130 -15.66 -10.55 -31.98
N THR A 131 -14.39 -10.16 -32.12
CA THR A 131 -13.62 -9.42 -31.12
C THR A 131 -13.34 -7.99 -31.60
N LEU A 132 -13.30 -7.04 -30.66
CA LEU A 132 -12.76 -5.70 -30.88
C LEU A 132 -11.38 -5.61 -30.23
N VAL A 133 -10.35 -5.29 -31.01
CA VAL A 133 -8.98 -5.09 -30.51
C VAL A 133 -8.59 -3.63 -30.66
N GLY A 134 -8.23 -2.98 -29.56
CA GLY A 134 -7.77 -1.60 -29.51
C GLY A 134 -6.39 -1.38 -30.14
N ARG A 135 -5.98 -0.12 -30.17
CA ARG A 135 -4.75 0.34 -30.84
C ARG A 135 -3.51 -0.19 -30.17
N ALA A 136 -2.46 -0.45 -30.94
CA ALA A 136 -1.14 -0.84 -30.43
C ALA A 136 -1.16 -2.03 -29.45
N SER A 137 -2.18 -2.88 -29.52
CA SER A 137 -2.30 -4.08 -28.70
C SER A 137 -1.50 -5.23 -29.30
N ASP A 138 -0.89 -6.05 -28.44
CA ASP A 138 0.04 -7.11 -28.79
C ASP A 138 -0.50 -8.46 -28.33
N LEU A 139 -1.00 -9.26 -29.28
CA LEU A 139 -1.48 -10.61 -29.04
C LEU A 139 -0.39 -11.60 -29.45
N ARG A 140 0.17 -12.31 -28.48
CA ARG A 140 1.29 -13.24 -28.71
C ARG A 140 0.81 -14.59 -29.25
N ARG A 141 1.76 -15.47 -29.55
CA ARG A 141 1.53 -16.74 -30.25
C ARG A 141 0.44 -17.58 -29.57
N GLY A 142 -0.48 -18.12 -30.36
CA GLY A 142 -1.50 -19.06 -29.89
C GLY A 142 -2.64 -18.46 -29.07
N VAL A 143 -2.75 -17.13 -28.98
CA VAL A 143 -3.87 -16.45 -28.29
C VAL A 143 -5.20 -16.79 -28.96
N ARG A 144 -6.25 -16.98 -28.15
CA ARG A 144 -7.61 -17.23 -28.61
C ARG A 144 -8.57 -16.22 -28.00
N CYS A 145 -9.25 -15.45 -28.83
CA CYS A 145 -10.31 -14.54 -28.42
C CYS A 145 -11.66 -15.03 -28.96
N GLU A 146 -12.61 -15.27 -28.05
CA GLU A 146 -13.98 -15.65 -28.39
C GLU A 146 -14.87 -14.44 -28.72
N GLU A 147 -16.12 -14.72 -29.04
CA GLU A 147 -17.11 -13.73 -29.45
C GLU A 147 -17.47 -12.78 -28.30
N GLY A 148 -17.53 -11.48 -28.59
CA GLY A 148 -17.85 -10.46 -27.59
C GLY A 148 -16.67 -9.98 -26.75
N VAL A 149 -15.45 -10.46 -27.02
CA VAL A 149 -14.23 -9.96 -26.36
C VAL A 149 -13.93 -8.52 -26.81
N VAL A 150 -13.57 -7.65 -25.86
CA VAL A 150 -13.07 -6.29 -26.12
C VAL A 150 -11.71 -6.11 -25.48
N LEU A 151 -10.70 -5.76 -26.27
CA LEU A 151 -9.39 -5.34 -25.77
C LEU A 151 -9.27 -3.83 -25.98
N GLY A 152 -8.96 -3.10 -24.91
CA GLY A 152 -8.64 -1.69 -24.98
C GLY A 152 -7.32 -1.42 -25.71
N ASP A 153 -6.94 -0.15 -25.77
CA ASP A 153 -5.67 0.28 -26.36
C ASP A 153 -4.47 -0.20 -25.53
N GLU A 154 -3.36 -0.52 -26.20
CA GLU A 154 -2.08 -0.91 -25.59
C GLU A 154 -2.20 -2.11 -24.63
N VAL A 155 -3.04 -3.09 -24.99
CA VAL A 155 -3.18 -4.35 -24.24
C VAL A 155 -2.15 -5.37 -24.72
N PHE A 156 -1.45 -5.99 -23.78
CA PHE A 156 -0.57 -7.13 -24.05
C PHE A 156 -1.27 -8.44 -23.66
N VAL A 157 -1.28 -9.43 -24.56
CA VAL A 157 -1.82 -10.77 -24.30
C VAL A 157 -0.73 -11.80 -24.54
N GLY A 158 -0.34 -12.49 -23.47
CA GLY A 158 0.73 -13.50 -23.47
C GLY A 158 0.38 -14.76 -24.26
N GLU A 159 1.41 -15.56 -24.56
CA GLU A 159 1.28 -16.73 -25.43
C GLU A 159 0.25 -17.74 -24.91
N ASN A 160 -0.54 -18.32 -25.81
CA ASN A 160 -1.54 -19.35 -25.53
C ASN A 160 -2.65 -18.94 -24.54
N ALA A 161 -2.83 -17.65 -24.28
CA ALA A 161 -3.95 -17.18 -23.47
C ALA A 161 -5.30 -17.39 -24.18
N VAL A 162 -6.35 -17.67 -23.40
CA VAL A 162 -7.72 -17.88 -23.88
C VAL A 162 -8.63 -16.85 -23.22
N LEU A 163 -9.29 -16.04 -24.03
CA LEU A 163 -10.23 -15.01 -23.61
C LEU A 163 -11.63 -15.47 -23.97
N SER A 164 -12.41 -15.80 -22.95
CA SER A 164 -13.77 -16.33 -23.07
C SER A 164 -14.76 -15.25 -23.53
N SER A 165 -15.91 -15.70 -24.01
CA SER A 165 -16.94 -14.82 -24.59
C SER A 165 -17.39 -13.68 -23.65
N GLU A 166 -17.74 -12.52 -24.21
CA GLU A 166 -18.31 -11.35 -23.51
C GLU A 166 -17.43 -10.70 -22.41
N ILE A 167 -16.11 -10.81 -22.48
CA ILE A 167 -15.21 -10.12 -21.54
C ILE A 167 -14.62 -8.83 -22.10
N LYS A 168 -14.20 -7.93 -21.19
CA LYS A 168 -13.53 -6.67 -21.52
C LYS A 168 -12.20 -6.57 -20.81
N VAL A 169 -11.12 -6.34 -21.54
CA VAL A 169 -9.80 -6.01 -21.02
C VAL A 169 -9.58 -4.52 -21.24
N TYR A 170 -9.44 -3.76 -20.15
CA TYR A 170 -9.27 -2.31 -20.24
C TYR A 170 -7.92 -1.93 -20.86
N PRO A 171 -7.74 -0.67 -21.32
CA PRO A 171 -6.47 -0.23 -21.88
C PRO A 171 -5.28 -0.42 -20.92
N PHE A 172 -4.08 -0.58 -21.49
CA PHE A 172 -2.79 -0.72 -20.78
C PHE A 172 -2.67 -1.95 -19.86
N LYS A 173 -3.40 -3.03 -20.15
CA LYS A 173 -3.40 -4.25 -19.32
C LYS A 173 -2.57 -5.37 -19.94
N THR A 174 -2.09 -6.26 -19.08
CA THR A 174 -1.32 -7.44 -19.45
C THR A 174 -2.11 -8.70 -19.05
N VAL A 175 -2.40 -9.57 -20.02
CA VAL A 175 -2.89 -10.93 -19.79
C VAL A 175 -1.69 -11.87 -19.84
N GLU A 176 -1.48 -12.66 -18.78
CA GLU A 176 -0.33 -13.56 -18.69
C GLU A 176 -0.40 -14.71 -19.72
N ALA A 177 0.76 -15.29 -20.03
CA ALA A 177 0.83 -16.45 -20.91
C ALA A 177 0.09 -17.66 -20.32
N GLY A 178 -0.71 -18.34 -21.15
CA GLY A 178 -1.52 -19.49 -20.77
C GLY A 178 -2.72 -19.18 -19.88
N ALA A 179 -3.01 -17.90 -19.61
CA ALA A 179 -4.15 -17.51 -18.79
C ALA A 179 -5.47 -17.83 -19.48
N VAL A 180 -6.47 -18.26 -18.69
CA VAL A 180 -7.86 -18.39 -19.14
C VAL A 180 -8.67 -17.30 -18.47
N VAL A 181 -9.07 -16.29 -19.25
CA VAL A 181 -9.78 -15.10 -18.77
C VAL A 181 -11.28 -15.29 -18.95
N ASN A 182 -12.00 -15.46 -17.84
CA ASN A 182 -13.45 -15.70 -17.83
C ASN A 182 -14.27 -14.50 -17.32
N SER A 183 -13.61 -13.39 -16.98
CA SER A 183 -14.23 -12.17 -16.47
C SER A 183 -13.51 -10.93 -16.98
N SER A 184 -14.20 -9.79 -17.00
CA SER A 184 -13.60 -8.53 -17.48
C SER A 184 -12.45 -8.07 -16.58
N VAL A 185 -11.32 -7.70 -17.20
CA VAL A 185 -10.14 -7.12 -16.56
C VAL A 185 -10.32 -5.59 -16.56
N ILE A 186 -11.03 -5.10 -15.54
CA ILE A 186 -11.39 -3.68 -15.36
C ILE A 186 -10.37 -2.97 -14.45
N TRP A 187 -9.89 -3.69 -13.45
CA TRP A 187 -8.76 -3.40 -12.57
C TRP A 187 -7.97 -4.71 -12.50
N GLU A 188 -6.70 -4.75 -12.87
CA GLU A 188 -5.56 -4.69 -11.94
C GLU A 188 -4.36 -5.27 -12.70
N SER A 189 -3.15 -4.77 -12.44
CA SER A 189 -1.92 -5.53 -12.70
C SER A 189 -1.65 -6.52 -11.54
N ARG A 190 -2.27 -6.30 -10.36
CA ARG A 190 -2.28 -7.17 -9.16
C ARG A 190 -3.50 -6.88 -8.27
N GLY A 191 -4.04 -7.95 -7.66
CA GLY A 191 -5.14 -8.10 -6.70
C GLY A 191 -5.42 -7.10 -5.56
N ALA A 192 -5.40 -5.78 -5.73
CA ALA A 192 -5.79 -4.83 -4.68
C ALA A 192 -7.28 -4.38 -4.75
N ARG A 193 -8.12 -5.03 -3.92
CA ARG A 193 -9.55 -4.70 -3.74
C ARG A 193 -9.82 -3.31 -3.11
N SER A 194 -8.81 -2.67 -2.52
CA SER A 194 -8.84 -1.39 -1.80
C SER A 194 -7.67 -0.48 -2.20
N LEU A 195 -7.83 0.84 -2.10
CA LEU A 195 -6.76 1.81 -2.34
C LEU A 195 -5.75 1.80 -1.20
N PHE A 196 -6.25 1.63 0.04
CA PHE A 196 -5.43 1.50 1.22
C PHE A 196 -5.13 0.02 1.49
N GLY A 197 -3.84 -0.25 1.75
CA GLY A 197 -3.33 -1.48 2.33
C GLY A 197 -2.52 -1.19 3.60
N ASN A 198 -1.59 -2.09 3.93
CA ASN A 198 -0.95 -2.15 5.23
C ASN A 198 0.08 -1.04 5.26
N GLY A 199 -0.19 -0.05 6.11
CA GLY A 199 0.65 1.15 6.17
C GLY A 199 0.39 2.16 5.06
N GLY A 200 -0.76 2.15 4.37
CA GLY A 200 -1.21 3.25 3.51
C GLY A 200 -1.45 2.88 2.05
N VAL A 201 -1.28 3.84 1.14
CA VAL A 201 -1.46 3.62 -0.30
C VAL A 201 -0.10 3.25 -0.91
N THR A 202 0.01 2.03 -1.41
CA THR A 202 1.27 1.45 -1.90
C THR A 202 1.19 1.08 -3.36
N GLY A 203 2.30 1.21 -4.10
CA GLY A 203 2.43 0.70 -5.45
C GLY A 203 3.77 1.01 -6.10
N LEU A 204 4.08 0.32 -7.19
CA LEU A 204 5.31 0.51 -7.95
C LEU A 204 5.42 1.95 -8.46
N ALA A 205 6.55 2.61 -8.19
CA ALA A 205 6.78 3.98 -8.60
C ALA A 205 6.73 4.11 -10.14
N ASN A 206 5.97 5.09 -10.64
CA ASN A 206 5.73 5.31 -12.08
C ASN A 206 5.01 4.17 -12.84
N VAL A 207 4.54 3.13 -12.14
CA VAL A 207 3.71 2.08 -12.75
C VAL A 207 2.32 2.12 -12.13
N ASP A 208 2.23 1.77 -10.85
CA ASP A 208 0.99 1.87 -10.09
C ASP A 208 0.85 3.27 -9.49
N MET A 209 1.95 3.79 -8.93
CA MET A 209 2.00 5.10 -8.27
C MET A 209 2.59 6.18 -9.19
N THR A 210 1.73 6.78 -10.01
CA THR A 210 2.10 7.89 -10.91
C THR A 210 1.82 9.27 -10.28
N PRO A 211 2.42 10.36 -10.79
CA PRO A 211 2.09 11.72 -10.34
C PRO A 211 0.60 12.05 -10.44
N GLU A 212 -0.09 11.60 -11.50
CA GLU A 212 -1.51 11.82 -11.71
C GLU A 212 -2.34 11.11 -10.64
N LEU A 213 -2.00 9.84 -10.34
CA LEU A 213 -2.65 9.10 -9.26
C LEU A 213 -2.43 9.79 -7.91
N ALA A 214 -1.18 10.14 -7.60
CA ALA A 214 -0.83 10.81 -6.34
C ALA A 214 -1.58 12.14 -6.16
N ALA A 215 -1.70 12.95 -7.23
CA ALA A 215 -2.50 14.18 -7.20
C ALA A 215 -3.99 13.91 -6.95
N LYS A 216 -4.57 12.88 -7.58
CA LYS A 216 -5.97 12.48 -7.35
C LYS A 216 -6.21 11.97 -5.92
N VAL A 217 -5.33 11.13 -5.40
CA VAL A 217 -5.41 10.63 -4.02
C VAL A 217 -5.31 11.79 -3.03
N ALA A 218 -4.38 12.73 -3.25
CA ALA A 218 -4.25 13.92 -2.42
C ALA A 218 -5.49 14.82 -2.48
N LEU A 219 -6.10 14.97 -3.66
CA LEU A 219 -7.33 15.74 -3.83
C LEU A 219 -8.53 15.07 -3.12
N ALA A 220 -8.60 13.74 -3.13
CA ALA A 220 -9.57 12.97 -2.34
C ALA A 220 -9.39 13.23 -0.83
N PHE A 221 -8.15 13.17 -0.35
CA PHE A 221 -7.81 13.49 1.04
C PHE A 221 -8.17 14.93 1.40
N ALA A 222 -7.83 15.92 0.56
CA ALA A 222 -8.19 17.32 0.75
C ALA A 222 -9.71 17.53 0.83
N THR A 223 -10.46 16.85 -0.03
CA THR A 223 -11.93 16.88 -0.04
C THR A 223 -12.52 16.31 1.24
N SER A 224 -11.86 15.31 1.84
CA SER A 224 -12.27 14.72 3.12
C SER A 224 -12.12 15.68 4.31
N LEU A 225 -11.27 16.71 4.18
CA LEU A 225 -10.99 17.76 5.15
C LEU A 225 -11.82 19.02 4.90
N LYS A 226 -11.86 19.93 5.88
CA LYS A 226 -12.46 21.25 5.71
C LYS A 226 -11.64 22.08 4.72
N LYS A 227 -12.30 23.03 4.04
CA LYS A 227 -11.61 24.07 3.29
C LYS A 227 -10.72 24.88 4.26
N ASP A 228 -9.57 25.34 3.77
CA ASP A 228 -8.57 26.13 4.51
C ASP A 228 -7.90 25.34 5.65
N ALA A 229 -8.12 24.02 5.71
CA ALA A 229 -7.35 23.13 6.58
C ALA A 229 -5.87 23.15 6.20
N THR A 230 -5.01 22.88 7.17
CA THR A 230 -3.56 22.78 6.94
C THR A 230 -3.10 21.33 7.10
N VAL A 231 -2.28 20.85 6.17
CA VAL A 231 -1.72 19.49 6.17
C VAL A 231 -0.19 19.58 6.15
N VAL A 232 0.46 18.82 7.03
CA VAL A 232 1.92 18.68 7.00
C VAL A 232 2.30 17.63 5.97
N VAL A 233 3.29 17.90 5.13
CA VAL A 233 3.74 16.96 4.10
C VAL A 233 5.24 16.74 4.19
N SER A 234 5.68 15.50 4.12
CA SER A 234 7.09 15.13 4.15
C SER A 234 7.41 13.94 3.25
N ARG A 235 8.69 13.55 3.21
CA ARG A 235 9.17 12.37 2.48
C ARG A 235 10.48 11.82 3.05
N ASP A 236 10.82 10.61 2.61
CA ASP A 236 12.19 10.08 2.70
C ASP A 236 13.14 10.74 1.67
N SER A 237 14.38 10.26 1.57
CA SER A 237 15.39 10.82 0.65
C SER A 237 15.17 10.52 -0.84
N SER A 238 14.22 9.63 -1.18
CA SER A 238 14.08 9.03 -2.50
C SER A 238 13.63 10.02 -3.58
N ARG A 239 14.00 9.71 -4.83
CA ARG A 239 13.60 10.50 -6.01
C ARG A 239 12.12 10.30 -6.34
N ALA A 240 11.62 9.07 -6.19
CA ALA A 240 10.22 8.74 -6.42
C ALA A 240 9.31 9.50 -5.45
N ALA A 241 9.56 9.41 -4.13
CA ALA A 241 8.80 10.17 -3.14
C ALA A 241 8.89 11.68 -3.37
N ARG A 242 10.04 12.21 -3.78
CA ARG A 242 10.21 13.63 -4.12
C ARG A 242 9.30 14.09 -5.27
N MET A 243 9.20 13.28 -6.32
CA MET A 243 8.32 13.58 -7.46
C MET A 243 6.86 13.50 -7.03
N LEU A 244 6.45 12.39 -6.40
CA LEU A 244 5.07 12.15 -5.99
C LEU A 244 4.59 13.18 -4.96
N LYS A 245 5.44 13.58 -4.01
CA LYS A 245 5.11 14.62 -3.03
C LYS A 245 4.67 15.91 -3.70
N ARG A 246 5.37 16.35 -4.75
CA ARG A 246 5.01 17.59 -5.48
C ARG A 246 3.65 17.48 -6.13
N ALA A 247 3.33 16.32 -6.70
CA ALA A 247 2.02 16.06 -7.28
C ALA A 247 0.92 16.04 -6.20
N MET A 248 1.19 15.44 -5.05
CA MET A 248 0.26 15.46 -3.91
C MET A 248 0.01 16.87 -3.40
N ILE A 249 1.05 17.69 -3.22
CA ILE A 249 0.91 19.09 -2.80
C ILE A 249 0.02 19.85 -3.79
N ALA A 250 0.22 19.68 -5.11
CA ALA A 250 -0.66 20.28 -6.10
C ALA A 250 -2.14 19.84 -5.94
N GLY A 251 -2.37 18.56 -5.66
CA GLY A 251 -3.71 18.02 -5.37
C GLY A 251 -4.34 18.61 -4.09
N LEU A 252 -3.56 18.75 -3.02
CA LEU A 252 -4.01 19.36 -1.76
C LEU A 252 -4.44 20.82 -1.97
N ASN A 253 -3.58 21.62 -2.60
CA ASN A 253 -3.82 23.04 -2.84
C ASN A 253 -5.01 23.26 -3.78
N ALA A 254 -5.19 22.41 -4.81
CA ALA A 254 -6.37 22.44 -5.68
C ALA A 254 -7.68 22.12 -4.94
N GLY A 255 -7.60 21.39 -3.83
CA GLY A 255 -8.69 21.14 -2.89
C GLY A 255 -8.93 22.25 -1.86
N GLY A 256 -8.15 23.33 -1.90
CA GLY A 256 -8.19 24.44 -0.94
C GLY A 256 -7.63 24.08 0.43
N VAL A 257 -6.62 23.22 0.47
CA VAL A 257 -5.88 22.85 1.69
C VAL A 257 -4.49 23.46 1.64
N ASN A 258 -4.08 24.09 2.72
CA ASN A 258 -2.74 24.66 2.89
C ASN A 258 -1.74 23.55 3.25
N VAL A 259 -0.49 23.70 2.80
CA VAL A 259 0.56 22.71 3.04
C VAL A 259 1.69 23.31 3.85
N LEU A 260 2.09 22.60 4.91
CA LEU A 260 3.37 22.80 5.59
C LEU A 260 4.36 21.73 5.12
N ASP A 261 5.30 22.10 4.26
CA ASP A 261 6.28 21.16 3.69
C ASP A 261 7.52 21.06 4.60
N LEU A 262 7.76 19.85 5.15
CA LEU A 262 8.95 19.52 5.94
C LEU A 262 10.14 19.04 5.11
N GLU A 263 9.98 18.98 3.79
CA GLU A 263 10.97 18.45 2.86
C GLU A 263 11.36 17.00 3.18
N THR A 264 12.59 16.75 3.63
CA THR A 264 13.03 15.44 4.12
C THR A 264 12.77 15.40 5.63
N ALA A 265 11.98 14.44 6.09
CA ALA A 265 11.73 14.27 7.52
C ALA A 265 11.71 12.79 7.90
N SER A 266 11.90 12.48 9.18
CA SER A 266 11.55 11.16 9.70
C SER A 266 10.04 11.08 9.90
N VAL A 267 9.50 9.87 10.02
CA VAL A 267 8.07 9.70 10.30
C VAL A 267 7.71 10.34 11.66
N PRO A 268 8.48 10.12 12.75
CA PRO A 268 8.19 10.76 14.04
C PRO A 268 8.24 12.31 13.99
N LEU A 269 9.19 12.89 13.26
CA LEU A 269 9.26 14.35 13.08
C LEU A 269 8.01 14.88 12.36
N THR A 270 7.51 14.13 11.37
CA THR A 270 6.29 14.49 10.65
C THR A 270 5.08 14.46 11.59
N ARG A 271 4.94 13.39 12.38
CA ARG A 271 3.87 13.23 13.37
C ARG A 271 3.91 14.28 14.46
N PHE A 272 5.10 14.66 14.93
CA PHE A 272 5.31 15.74 15.89
C PHE A 272 4.70 17.07 15.38
N HIS A 273 4.90 17.39 14.11
CA HIS A 273 4.32 18.59 13.50
C HIS A 273 2.81 18.50 13.23
N CYS A 274 2.21 17.30 13.24
CA CYS A 274 0.74 17.16 13.16
C CYS A 274 0.01 17.83 14.32
N ARG A 275 0.64 17.87 15.50
CA ARG A 275 0.02 18.38 16.74
C ARG A 275 0.02 19.92 16.84
N ALA A 276 0.55 20.63 15.84
CA ALA A 276 0.46 22.08 15.79
C ALA A 276 -1.01 22.53 15.64
N THR A 277 -1.38 23.62 16.31
CA THR A 277 -2.79 24.04 16.49
C THR A 277 -3.62 24.18 15.21
N LEU A 278 -2.99 24.48 14.07
CA LEU A 278 -3.67 24.70 12.79
C LEU A 278 -3.68 23.47 11.87
N VAL A 279 -2.96 22.41 12.24
CA VAL A 279 -2.79 21.22 11.40
C VAL A 279 -3.96 20.25 11.60
N SER A 280 -4.48 19.75 10.50
CA SER A 280 -5.65 18.85 10.44
C SER A 280 -5.28 17.41 10.06
N GLY A 281 -4.03 17.17 9.71
CA GLY A 281 -3.48 15.86 9.34
C GLY A 281 -2.12 16.01 8.67
N ALA A 282 -1.55 14.88 8.26
CA ALA A 282 -0.29 14.89 7.51
C ALA A 282 -0.19 13.76 6.50
N ILE A 283 0.79 13.91 5.60
CA ILE A 283 1.14 12.90 4.59
C ILE A 283 2.66 12.72 4.58
N THR A 284 3.12 11.47 4.58
CA THR A 284 4.52 11.17 4.31
C THR A 284 4.65 10.15 3.18
N LEU A 285 5.62 10.37 2.30
CA LEU A 285 5.91 9.50 1.17
C LEU A 285 7.29 8.86 1.32
N ARG A 286 7.40 7.55 1.08
CA ARG A 286 8.68 6.85 1.19
C ARG A 286 8.71 5.58 0.37
N LEU A 287 9.90 5.06 0.08
CA LEU A 287 10.01 3.72 -0.50
C LEU A 287 9.52 2.67 0.50
N SER A 288 8.95 1.59 -0.02
CA SER A 288 8.62 0.41 0.77
C SER A 288 9.90 -0.26 1.27
N ALA A 289 9.85 -0.80 2.49
CA ALA A 289 10.95 -1.61 3.01
C ALA A 289 10.99 -2.99 2.33
N ASP A 290 9.83 -3.51 1.95
CA ASP A 290 9.68 -4.87 1.40
C ASP A 290 9.88 -4.93 -0.11
N ASP A 291 9.62 -3.81 -0.81
CA ASP A 291 9.78 -3.69 -2.26
C ASP A 291 10.46 -2.36 -2.64
N PRO A 292 11.76 -2.39 -2.98
CA PRO A 292 12.56 -1.24 -3.39
C PRO A 292 11.96 -0.36 -4.51
N ASP A 293 11.14 -0.95 -5.39
CA ASP A 293 10.54 -0.24 -6.51
C ASP A 293 9.17 0.37 -6.16
N SER A 294 8.63 0.03 -4.99
CA SER A 294 7.35 0.53 -4.51
C SER A 294 7.48 1.76 -3.62
N VAL A 295 6.50 2.66 -3.69
CA VAL A 295 6.33 3.81 -2.79
C VAL A 295 5.09 3.60 -1.94
N ILE A 296 5.21 3.95 -0.66
CA ILE A 296 4.12 3.98 0.31
C ILE A 296 3.78 5.45 0.64
N ILE A 297 2.50 5.79 0.55
CA ILE A 297 1.93 7.06 0.98
C ILE A 297 1.13 6.83 2.26
N ARG A 298 1.61 7.40 3.36
CA ARG A 298 0.97 7.33 4.67
C ARG A 298 0.21 8.60 4.98
N PHE A 299 -0.92 8.45 5.64
CA PHE A 299 -1.81 9.53 6.03
C PHE A 299 -1.98 9.50 7.53
N PHE A 300 -1.84 10.67 8.15
CA PHE A 300 -1.98 10.85 9.59
C PHE A 300 -3.11 11.80 9.92
N ASP A 301 -3.73 11.58 11.07
CA ASP A 301 -4.73 12.48 11.62
C ASP A 301 -4.07 13.69 12.33
N ARG A 302 -4.89 14.53 12.98
CA ARG A 302 -4.40 15.70 13.75
C ARG A 302 -3.59 15.33 14.99
N GLY A 303 -3.76 14.13 15.54
CA GLY A 303 -2.99 13.62 16.68
C GLY A 303 -1.60 13.15 16.26
N GLY A 304 -1.43 12.89 14.96
CA GLY A 304 -0.23 12.31 14.40
C GLY A 304 -0.30 10.79 14.36
N SER A 305 -1.46 10.18 14.58
CA SER A 305 -1.69 8.72 14.46
C SER A 305 -2.01 8.35 13.01
N ASP A 306 -1.77 7.10 12.61
CA ASP A 306 -2.23 6.60 11.30
C ASP A 306 -3.76 6.72 11.21
N ILE A 307 -4.28 7.14 10.06
CA ILE A 307 -5.73 7.27 9.87
C ILE A 307 -6.44 5.92 10.01
N LEU A 308 -7.59 5.92 10.68
CA LEU A 308 -8.39 4.72 10.93
C LEU A 308 -9.12 4.25 9.66
N GLU A 309 -9.55 2.99 9.64
CA GLU A 309 -10.28 2.40 8.51
C GLU A 309 -11.49 3.22 8.05
N GLU A 310 -12.22 3.85 8.97
CA GLU A 310 -13.37 4.71 8.62
C GLU A 310 -12.93 5.90 7.74
N GLN A 311 -11.81 6.54 8.10
CA GLN A 311 -11.25 7.66 7.37
C GLN A 311 -10.68 7.19 6.02
N GLN A 312 -10.00 6.05 6.00
CA GLN A 312 -9.51 5.43 4.76
C GLN A 312 -10.67 5.17 3.79
N ARG A 313 -11.74 4.48 4.22
CA ARG A 313 -12.95 4.23 3.42
C ARG A 313 -13.65 5.51 2.95
N LYS A 314 -13.56 6.60 3.72
CA LYS A 314 -14.06 7.91 3.28
C LYS A 314 -13.26 8.44 2.10
N ILE A 315 -11.92 8.39 2.19
CA ILE A 315 -11.02 8.85 1.11
C ILE A 315 -11.19 7.96 -0.12
N GLU A 316 -11.27 6.64 0.06
CA GLU A 316 -11.51 5.67 -1.03
C GLU A 316 -12.79 5.98 -1.79
N ARG A 317 -13.91 6.20 -1.08
CA ARG A 317 -15.18 6.52 -1.73
C ARG A 317 -15.10 7.80 -2.55
N LEU A 318 -14.41 8.84 -2.06
CA LEU A 318 -14.21 10.09 -2.79
C LEU A 318 -13.32 9.85 -4.03
N PHE A 319 -12.27 9.06 -3.87
CA PHE A 319 -11.35 8.68 -4.94
C PHE A 319 -12.05 7.88 -6.05
N THR A 320 -12.74 6.79 -5.71
CA THR A 320 -13.43 5.91 -6.67
C THR A 320 -14.55 6.62 -7.43
N ARG A 321 -15.26 7.54 -6.76
CA ARG A 321 -16.35 8.32 -7.39
C ARG A 321 -15.84 9.53 -8.18
N GLU A 322 -14.55 9.85 -8.06
CA GLU A 322 -13.94 11.10 -8.52
C GLU A 322 -14.69 12.36 -8.04
N ASP A 323 -15.31 12.27 -6.85
CA ASP A 323 -16.07 13.36 -6.23
C ASP A 323 -15.12 14.29 -5.47
N PHE A 324 -14.49 15.19 -6.21
CA PHE A 324 -13.43 16.05 -5.73
C PHE A 324 -13.89 17.49 -5.55
N ARG A 325 -13.58 18.07 -4.38
CA ARG A 325 -13.67 19.52 -4.21
C ARG A 325 -12.56 20.18 -5.00
N ARG A 326 -12.91 20.98 -6.00
CA ARG A 326 -12.00 21.93 -6.66
C ARG A 326 -12.40 23.35 -6.31
N VAL A 327 -11.44 24.12 -5.83
CA VAL A 327 -11.68 25.48 -5.37
C VAL A 327 -11.44 26.51 -6.47
N ARG A 328 -11.95 27.72 -6.28
CA ARG A 328 -11.71 28.85 -7.21
C ARG A 328 -10.25 29.32 -7.09
N PRO A 329 -9.71 30.05 -8.07
CA PRO A 329 -8.32 30.52 -8.01
C PRO A 329 -7.93 31.29 -6.73
N ALA A 330 -8.85 32.10 -6.18
CA ALA A 330 -8.62 32.86 -4.94
C ALA A 330 -8.65 32.00 -3.66
N ASP A 331 -9.05 30.75 -3.78
CA ASP A 331 -9.26 29.81 -2.68
C ASP A 331 -8.25 28.64 -2.72
N ILE A 332 -7.29 28.67 -3.65
CA ILE A 332 -6.21 27.68 -3.77
C ILE A 332 -5.35 27.79 -2.51
N GLY A 333 -5.02 26.65 -1.89
CA GLY A 333 -4.21 26.62 -0.67
C GLY A 333 -2.78 27.10 -0.90
N ASP A 334 -2.14 27.54 0.17
CA ASP A 334 -0.73 27.98 0.17
C ASP A 334 0.25 26.84 0.45
N ILE A 335 1.55 27.08 0.20
CA ILE A 335 2.64 26.17 0.55
C ILE A 335 3.67 26.95 1.36
N ASP A 336 3.85 26.56 2.61
CA ASP A 336 4.85 27.13 3.50
C ASP A 336 5.87 26.07 3.92
N LEU A 337 7.10 26.52 4.17
CA LEU A 337 8.12 25.70 4.82
C LEU A 337 8.04 25.89 6.34
N VAL A 338 8.38 24.85 7.09
CA VAL A 338 8.44 24.94 8.57
C VAL A 338 9.88 25.28 8.99
N PRO A 339 10.19 26.54 9.33
CA PRO A 339 11.53 26.90 9.78
C PRO A 339 11.82 26.26 11.13
N ARG A 340 13.06 25.79 11.29
CA ARG A 340 13.58 25.21 12.55
C ARG A 340 12.81 23.98 13.05
N SER A 341 12.21 23.21 12.13
CA SER A 341 11.47 21.98 12.44
C SER A 341 12.33 20.98 13.24
N LEU A 342 13.55 20.74 12.78
CA LEU A 342 14.51 19.84 13.43
C LEU A 342 14.84 20.28 14.86
N GLU A 343 15.06 21.57 15.09
CA GLU A 343 15.40 22.12 16.39
C GLU A 343 14.20 22.11 17.36
N GLN A 344 12.98 22.35 16.86
CA GLN A 344 11.77 22.24 17.67
C GLN A 344 11.57 20.81 18.18
N TYR A 345 11.75 19.83 17.30
CA TYR A 345 11.66 18.42 17.67
C TYR A 345 12.83 17.97 18.57
N ALA A 346 14.06 18.40 18.30
CA ALA A 346 15.21 18.13 19.18
C ALA A 346 14.97 18.63 20.61
N LEU A 347 14.47 19.87 20.74
CA LEU A 347 14.13 20.45 22.04
C LEU A 347 13.01 19.65 22.73
N ALA A 348 12.00 19.22 21.98
CA ALA A 348 10.90 18.43 22.53
C ALA A 348 11.38 17.04 22.99
N LEU A 349 12.30 16.40 22.27
CA LEU A 349 12.97 15.16 22.70
C LEU A 349 13.74 15.36 24.02
N GLU A 350 14.47 16.47 24.17
CA GLU A 350 15.20 16.80 25.41
C GLU A 350 14.25 16.90 26.62
N HIS A 351 13.00 17.31 26.42
CA HIS A 351 12.00 17.40 27.49
C HIS A 351 11.44 16.04 27.94
N THR A 352 11.74 14.95 27.23
CA THR A 352 11.27 13.59 27.60
C THR A 352 12.13 12.91 28.68
N ILE A 353 13.29 13.48 28.99
CA ILE A 353 14.33 12.89 29.84
C ILE A 353 14.90 13.88 30.85
N ASP A 354 15.57 13.38 31.90
CA ASP A 354 16.42 14.21 32.74
C ASP A 354 17.81 14.33 32.12
N VAL A 355 18.00 15.39 31.32
CA VAL A 355 19.26 15.72 30.64
C VAL A 355 20.47 15.71 31.59
N LYS A 356 20.32 16.21 32.82
CA LYS A 356 21.45 16.28 33.76
C LYS A 356 21.83 14.90 34.27
N ARG A 357 20.82 14.08 34.58
CA ARG A 357 21.02 12.71 35.03
C ARG A 357 21.71 11.86 33.97
N VAL A 358 21.22 11.92 32.72
CA VAL A 358 21.82 11.20 31.59
C VAL A 358 23.26 11.68 31.34
N ALA A 359 23.49 12.99 31.35
CA ALA A 359 24.82 13.55 31.14
C ALA A 359 25.82 13.20 32.23
N ALA A 360 25.37 13.06 33.49
CA ALA A 360 26.21 12.64 34.59
C ALA A 360 26.73 11.21 34.41
N ARG A 361 25.96 10.34 33.72
CA ARG A 361 26.35 8.95 33.47
C ARG A 361 27.42 8.80 32.38
N ARG A 362 27.55 9.78 31.48
CA ARG A 362 28.55 9.82 30.39
C ARG A 362 28.53 8.55 29.53
N PHE A 363 27.36 8.18 29.06
CA PHE A 363 27.18 6.99 28.22
C PHE A 363 28.10 7.00 27.01
N LYS A 364 28.66 5.84 26.69
CA LYS A 364 29.27 5.52 25.42
C LYS A 364 28.31 4.65 24.62
N VAL A 365 27.88 5.11 23.44
CA VAL A 365 26.85 4.43 22.64
C VAL A 365 27.29 4.25 21.19
N VAL A 366 26.97 3.09 20.62
CA VAL A 366 27.05 2.87 19.16
C VAL A 366 25.66 3.05 18.57
N ILE A 367 25.51 3.89 17.54
CA ILE A 367 24.20 4.13 16.92
C ILE A 367 24.30 3.96 15.41
N ASP A 368 23.48 3.07 14.86
CA ASP A 368 23.21 3.00 13.43
C ASP A 368 21.90 3.72 13.09
N TYR A 369 21.99 4.72 12.21
CA TYR A 369 20.82 5.46 11.73
C TYR A 369 20.20 4.85 10.47
N SER A 370 20.72 3.73 9.96
CA SER A 370 20.19 2.98 8.82
C SER A 370 19.96 3.85 7.58
N TYR A 371 20.82 4.86 7.38
CA TYR A 371 20.69 5.87 6.34
C TYR A 371 19.35 6.66 6.37
N GLY A 372 18.71 6.75 7.54
CA GLY A 372 17.47 7.47 7.80
C GLY A 372 17.69 8.94 8.16
N SER A 373 16.61 9.72 8.08
CA SER A 373 16.61 11.16 8.37
C SER A 373 16.67 11.50 9.86
N THR A 374 16.51 10.52 10.75
CA THR A 374 16.74 10.67 12.21
C THR A 374 18.17 11.13 12.52
N SER A 375 19.13 10.82 11.62
CA SER A 375 20.52 11.32 11.67
C SER A 375 20.64 12.84 11.63
N PHE A 376 19.61 13.58 11.19
CA PHE A 376 19.62 15.04 11.15
C PHE A 376 19.38 15.68 12.53
N VAL A 377 18.79 14.94 13.47
CA VAL A 377 18.37 15.45 14.78
C VAL A 377 19.26 14.91 15.90
N MET A 378 19.42 13.59 15.94
CA MET A 378 19.98 12.89 17.09
C MET A 378 21.43 13.28 17.46
N PRO A 379 22.35 13.56 16.51
CA PRO A 379 23.70 14.00 16.87
C PRO A 379 23.72 15.26 17.74
N ASN A 380 22.82 16.22 17.49
CA ASN A 380 22.73 17.45 18.27
C ASN A 380 22.18 17.19 19.68
N VAL A 381 21.21 16.29 19.81
CA VAL A 381 20.62 15.92 21.10
C VAL A 381 21.66 15.17 21.95
N LEU A 382 22.31 14.15 21.39
CA LEU A 382 23.31 13.34 22.10
C LEU A 382 24.55 14.15 22.49
N ALA A 383 24.98 15.11 21.66
CA ALA A 383 26.08 16.01 22.00
C ALA A 383 25.78 16.83 23.26
N LYS A 384 24.53 17.31 23.44
CA LYS A 384 24.11 18.02 24.68
C LYS A 384 24.08 17.11 25.90
N LEU A 385 23.82 15.82 25.71
CA LEU A 385 23.88 14.80 26.76
C LEU A 385 25.32 14.42 27.14
N GLY A 386 26.34 14.94 26.44
CA GLY A 386 27.73 14.61 26.73
C GLY A 386 28.07 13.13 26.52
N ALA A 387 27.29 12.42 25.69
CA ALA A 387 27.52 11.03 25.35
C ALA A 387 28.70 10.88 24.37
N GLU A 388 29.51 9.83 24.52
CA GLU A 388 30.49 9.41 23.52
C GLU A 388 29.77 8.55 22.47
N VAL A 389 29.53 9.12 21.28
CA VAL A 389 28.74 8.45 20.23
C VAL A 389 29.63 7.95 19.11
N LEU A 390 29.57 6.65 18.85
CA LEU A 390 30.10 6.04 17.63
C LEU A 390 28.95 5.84 16.64
N VAL A 391 29.04 6.51 15.50
CA VAL A 391 27.94 6.57 14.53
C VAL A 391 28.21 5.64 13.34
N VAL A 392 27.17 4.92 12.94
CA VAL A 392 27.13 4.06 11.74
C VAL A 392 26.06 4.61 10.80
N ASN A 393 26.34 4.57 9.49
CA ASN A 393 25.45 5.04 8.42
C ASN A 393 24.78 6.42 8.69
N PRO A 394 25.55 7.49 8.99
CA PRO A 394 25.05 8.68 9.67
C PRO A 394 24.42 9.74 8.75
N PHE A 395 23.91 9.35 7.59
CA PHE A 395 23.36 10.30 6.62
C PHE A 395 22.23 9.68 5.81
N ALA A 396 21.28 10.52 5.39
CA ALA A 396 20.16 10.06 4.58
C ALA A 396 20.61 9.59 3.19
N SER A 397 20.32 8.34 2.82
CA SER A 397 20.72 7.77 1.52
C SER A 397 19.71 6.75 1.03
N THR A 398 19.06 7.04 -0.10
CA THR A 398 18.11 6.11 -0.73
C THR A 398 18.78 4.77 -1.05
N LYS A 399 20.00 4.80 -1.63
CA LYS A 399 20.73 3.57 -1.95
C LYS A 399 21.06 2.76 -0.70
N GLY A 400 21.35 3.43 0.41
CA GLY A 400 21.62 2.77 1.69
C GLY A 400 20.36 2.13 2.26
N THR A 401 19.24 2.84 2.26
CA THR A 401 17.94 2.32 2.72
C THR A 401 17.45 1.11 1.90
N LEU A 402 17.70 1.08 0.59
CA LEU A 402 17.31 -0.07 -0.25
C LEU A 402 18.11 -1.35 0.02
N GLY A 403 19.30 -1.22 0.59
CA GLY A 403 20.14 -2.35 1.01
C GLY A 403 20.08 -2.60 2.51
N PHE A 404 19.10 -2.05 3.21
CA PHE A 404 18.97 -2.20 4.65
C PHE A 404 18.54 -3.62 5.00
N ASP A 405 19.45 -4.36 5.64
CA ASP A 405 19.15 -5.62 6.30
C ASP A 405 19.33 -5.42 7.80
N ARG A 406 18.23 -5.63 8.55
CA ARG A 406 18.21 -5.37 9.99
C ARG A 406 19.22 -6.22 10.74
N ASP A 407 19.37 -7.49 10.37
CA ASP A 407 20.20 -8.46 11.08
C ASP A 407 21.69 -8.20 10.80
N GLU A 408 22.05 -7.88 9.56
CA GLU A 408 23.42 -7.49 9.18
C GLU A 408 23.85 -6.22 9.92
N HIS A 409 22.99 -5.20 9.92
CA HIS A 409 23.27 -3.94 10.61
C HIS A 409 23.33 -4.13 12.13
N ALA A 410 22.42 -4.92 12.72
CA ALA A 410 22.45 -5.24 14.15
C ALA A 410 23.73 -5.98 14.54
N ALA A 411 24.19 -6.94 13.71
CA ALA A 411 25.45 -7.63 13.92
C ALA A 411 26.66 -6.69 13.84
N GLN A 412 26.63 -5.71 12.92
CA GLN A 412 27.66 -4.67 12.82
C GLN A 412 27.71 -3.79 14.08
N VAL A 413 26.56 -3.33 14.56
CA VAL A 413 26.46 -2.56 15.81
C VAL A 413 26.99 -3.38 16.99
N ALA A 414 26.62 -4.66 17.09
CA ALA A 414 27.09 -5.55 18.14
C ALA A 414 28.61 -5.77 18.13
N ALA A 415 29.21 -5.91 16.95
CA ALA A 415 30.66 -6.00 16.82
C ALA A 415 31.36 -4.71 17.29
N LEU A 416 30.81 -3.54 16.95
CA LEU A 416 31.36 -2.24 17.35
C LEU A 416 31.19 -1.98 18.85
N VAL A 417 30.07 -2.40 19.45
CA VAL A 417 29.87 -2.32 20.91
C VAL A 417 30.95 -3.11 21.63
N LYS A 418 31.17 -4.38 21.24
CA LYS A 418 32.23 -5.24 21.79
C LYS A 418 33.63 -4.63 21.61
N ALA A 419 33.92 -4.12 20.42
CA ALA A 419 35.25 -3.61 20.09
C ALA A 419 35.57 -2.28 20.80
N SER A 420 34.57 -1.43 21.01
CA SER A 420 34.75 -0.10 21.59
C SER A 420 34.52 -0.04 23.10
N GLY A 421 33.95 -1.09 23.69
CA GLY A 421 33.51 -1.12 25.08
C GLY A 421 32.38 -0.12 25.35
N ALA A 422 31.44 0.02 24.42
CA ALA A 422 30.27 0.87 24.59
C ALA A 422 29.30 0.27 25.63
N ASP A 423 28.55 1.13 26.32
CA ASP A 423 27.55 0.74 27.31
C ASP A 423 26.31 0.09 26.68
N LEU A 424 26.02 0.45 25.42
CA LEU A 424 25.00 -0.19 24.58
C LEU A 424 25.14 0.23 23.12
N GLY A 425 24.48 -0.52 22.25
CA GLY A 425 24.24 -0.17 20.86
C GLY A 425 22.76 0.06 20.59
N ALA A 426 22.47 0.87 19.57
CA ALA A 426 21.13 1.11 19.08
C ALA A 426 21.10 1.09 17.56
N LEU A 427 20.03 0.52 17.01
CA LEU A 427 19.71 0.58 15.60
C LEU A 427 18.33 1.22 15.46
N ILE A 428 18.29 2.33 14.73
CA ILE A 428 17.06 3.03 14.38
C ILE A 428 16.77 2.73 12.92
N ASP A 429 15.57 2.22 12.65
CA ASP A 429 15.18 1.88 11.29
C ASP A 429 15.12 3.14 10.38
N PRO A 430 15.13 2.97 9.04
CA PRO A 430 15.12 4.11 8.13
C PRO A 430 13.92 5.06 8.28
N SER A 431 12.79 4.61 8.87
CA SER A 431 11.62 5.47 9.15
C SER A 431 11.77 6.31 10.41
N GLY A 432 12.54 5.82 11.38
CA GLY A 432 12.69 6.39 12.71
C GLY A 432 11.66 5.89 13.73
N GLU A 433 10.81 4.92 13.39
CA GLU A 433 9.73 4.42 14.25
C GLU A 433 10.16 3.21 15.10
N GLN A 434 11.07 2.38 14.60
CA GLN A 434 11.48 1.13 15.25
C GLN A 434 12.89 1.23 15.85
N LEU A 435 13.02 0.73 17.08
CA LEU A 435 14.25 0.66 17.85
C LEU A 435 14.65 -0.80 18.09
N LEU A 436 15.92 -1.11 17.83
CA LEU A 436 16.57 -2.33 18.29
C LEU A 436 17.76 -1.96 19.17
N LEU A 437 17.96 -2.68 20.26
CA LEU A 437 19.05 -2.45 21.20
C LEU A 437 20.04 -3.61 21.23
N VAL A 438 21.27 -3.26 21.58
CA VAL A 438 22.36 -4.19 21.82
C VAL A 438 22.95 -3.88 23.19
N ASP A 439 23.13 -4.89 24.05
CA ASP A 439 23.71 -4.70 25.38
C ASP A 439 25.22 -4.45 25.37
N ASP A 440 25.81 -4.16 26.53
CA ASP A 440 27.27 -3.95 26.71
C ASP A 440 28.12 -5.20 26.46
N HIS A 441 27.49 -6.37 26.30
CA HIS A 441 28.15 -7.61 25.87
C HIS A 441 28.06 -7.83 24.36
N GLY A 442 27.42 -6.92 23.61
CA GLY A 442 27.16 -7.05 22.18
C GLY A 442 26.18 -8.17 21.86
N THR A 443 25.21 -8.42 22.74
CA THR A 443 24.05 -9.27 22.50
C THR A 443 22.94 -8.42 21.89
N VAL A 444 22.44 -8.83 20.72
CA VAL A 444 21.27 -8.20 20.11
C VAL A 444 20.02 -8.65 20.88
N LEU A 445 19.25 -7.70 21.40
CA LEU A 445 18.01 -8.01 22.13
C LEU A 445 16.93 -8.45 21.14
N THR A 446 16.15 -9.46 21.50
CA THR A 446 14.88 -9.74 20.83
C THR A 446 13.86 -8.65 21.16
N PHE A 447 12.79 -8.52 20.36
CA PHE A 447 11.75 -7.53 20.63
C PHE A 447 11.00 -7.80 21.94
N ASP A 448 10.83 -9.07 22.34
CA ASP A 448 10.31 -9.42 23.67
C ASP A 448 11.25 -8.95 24.79
N GLN A 449 12.55 -9.20 24.67
CA GLN A 449 13.53 -8.73 25.66
C GLN A 449 13.55 -7.21 25.76
N LEU A 450 13.52 -6.52 24.61
CA LEU A 450 13.43 -5.07 24.56
C LEU A 450 12.19 -4.57 25.32
N LEU A 451 11.02 -5.17 25.04
CA LEU A 451 9.78 -4.83 25.72
C LEU A 451 9.87 -5.06 27.23
N PHE A 452 10.33 -6.24 27.67
CA PHE A 452 10.41 -6.56 29.11
C PHE A 452 11.36 -5.64 29.86
N VAL A 453 12.51 -5.29 29.27
CA VAL A 453 13.44 -4.34 29.86
C VAL A 453 12.80 -2.95 29.97
N PHE A 454 12.10 -2.49 28.93
CA PHE A 454 11.35 -1.24 29.02
C PHE A 454 10.28 -1.30 30.11
N LEU A 455 9.49 -2.37 30.18
CA LEU A 455 8.43 -2.50 31.18
C LEU A 455 8.99 -2.53 32.62
N ASP A 456 10.07 -3.28 32.86
CA ASP A 456 10.71 -3.33 34.19
C ASP A 456 11.20 -1.96 34.65
N LEU A 457 11.75 -1.16 33.74
CA LEU A 457 12.27 0.18 34.05
C LEU A 457 11.18 1.25 34.11
N VAL A 458 10.26 1.28 33.15
CA VAL A 458 9.21 2.31 33.04
C VAL A 458 8.22 2.18 34.19
N CYS A 459 7.90 0.96 34.62
CA CYS A 459 6.99 0.75 35.74
C CYS A 459 7.55 1.24 37.09
N ASP A 460 8.85 1.57 37.21
CA ASP A 460 9.34 2.23 38.42
C ASP A 460 8.68 3.61 38.62
N ASN A 461 8.36 4.32 37.53
CA ASN A 461 7.73 5.65 37.55
C ASN A 461 6.89 5.91 36.29
N LEU A 462 5.81 5.13 36.09
CA LEU A 462 4.92 5.30 34.95
C LEU A 462 4.12 6.61 35.09
N LEU A 463 3.97 7.34 33.98
CA LEU A 463 3.04 8.46 33.92
C LEU A 463 1.62 7.91 33.71
N GLY A 464 0.68 8.15 34.61
CA GLY A 464 -0.65 7.52 34.52
C GLY A 464 -0.69 6.15 35.20
N ASP A 465 -1.67 5.32 34.87
CA ASP A 465 -1.92 4.03 35.57
C ASP A 465 -1.98 2.81 34.63
N THR A 466 -1.77 3.01 33.32
CA THR A 466 -2.03 2.01 32.28
C THR A 466 -0.89 1.92 31.26
N VAL A 467 -0.58 0.70 30.82
CA VAL A 467 0.32 0.39 29.70
C VAL A 467 -0.50 -0.25 28.57
N ALA A 468 -0.39 0.26 27.34
CA ALA A 468 -1.12 -0.31 26.20
C ALA A 468 -0.23 -1.27 25.39
N LEU A 469 -0.73 -2.49 25.14
CA LEU A 469 0.00 -3.56 24.46
C LEU A 469 -0.90 -4.32 23.49
N PRO A 470 -0.43 -4.70 22.29
CA PRO A 470 -1.17 -5.57 21.39
C PRO A 470 -1.47 -6.95 21.99
N VAL A 471 -2.60 -7.54 21.61
CA VAL A 471 -3.00 -8.89 22.06
C VAL A 471 -2.03 -10.02 21.71
N THR A 472 -1.08 -9.78 20.80
CA THR A 472 0.00 -10.72 20.43
C THR A 472 1.13 -10.78 21.47
N VAL A 473 1.24 -9.79 22.35
CA VAL A 473 2.28 -9.74 23.38
C VAL A 473 2.10 -10.86 24.41
N SER A 474 3.22 -11.44 24.85
CA SER A 474 3.23 -12.50 25.85
C SER A 474 2.60 -12.05 27.18
N ARG A 475 1.96 -12.99 27.89
CA ARG A 475 1.44 -12.76 29.25
C ARG A 475 2.52 -12.30 30.25
N ALA A 476 3.80 -12.64 29.99
CA ALA A 476 4.92 -12.20 30.82
C ALA A 476 5.02 -10.66 30.89
N ALA A 477 4.65 -9.95 29.82
CA ALA A 477 4.58 -8.49 29.85
C ALA A 477 3.53 -7.99 30.85
N ALA A 478 2.36 -8.63 30.88
CA ALA A 478 1.29 -8.28 31.80
C ALA A 478 1.68 -8.56 33.25
N GLU A 479 2.32 -9.69 33.52
CA GLU A 479 2.84 -10.01 34.86
C GLU A 479 3.82 -8.94 35.37
N ILE A 480 4.73 -8.45 34.52
CA ILE A 480 5.65 -7.36 34.88
C ILE A 480 4.87 -6.09 35.26
N VAL A 481 3.89 -5.69 34.44
CA VAL A 481 3.11 -4.46 34.65
C VAL A 481 2.22 -4.56 35.89
N GLU A 482 1.49 -5.66 36.04
CA GLU A 482 0.54 -5.89 37.13
C GLU A 482 1.23 -6.08 38.48
N SER A 483 2.41 -6.74 38.51
CA SER A 483 3.20 -6.89 39.74
C SER A 483 3.66 -5.55 40.33
N ARG A 484 3.72 -4.50 39.50
CA ARG A 484 4.06 -3.12 39.88
C ARG A 484 2.82 -2.25 40.18
N GLY A 485 1.61 -2.82 40.09
CA GLY A 485 0.35 -2.16 40.43
C GLY A 485 -0.29 -1.35 39.31
N TYR A 486 0.18 -1.52 38.06
CA TYR A 486 -0.40 -0.85 36.88
C TYR A 486 -1.33 -1.80 36.11
N LYS A 487 -2.10 -1.23 35.19
CA LYS A 487 -3.04 -1.98 34.33
C LYS A 487 -2.46 -2.18 32.93
N VAL A 488 -2.81 -3.29 32.30
CA VAL A 488 -2.61 -3.48 30.86
C VAL A 488 -3.89 -3.18 30.11
N LEU A 489 -3.79 -2.33 29.09
CA LEU A 489 -4.82 -2.11 28.09
C LEU A 489 -4.45 -2.92 26.84
N TRP A 490 -5.20 -3.99 26.59
CA TRP A 490 -4.99 -4.82 25.41
C TRP A 490 -5.57 -4.16 24.16
N THR A 491 -4.74 -3.99 23.13
CA THR A 491 -5.13 -3.33 21.87
C THR A 491 -5.18 -4.34 20.72
N LYS A 492 -5.79 -3.92 19.60
CA LYS A 492 -5.61 -4.63 18.33
C LYS A 492 -4.15 -4.62 17.90
N THR A 493 -3.80 -5.51 16.99
CA THR A 493 -2.43 -5.70 16.48
C THR A 493 -1.96 -4.58 15.56
N SER A 494 -2.88 -3.85 14.93
CA SER A 494 -2.52 -2.76 14.02
C SER A 494 -1.87 -1.58 14.75
N ALA A 495 -0.85 -0.99 14.10
CA ALA A 495 -0.17 0.20 14.60
C ALA A 495 -1.14 1.35 14.90
N ALA A 496 -2.11 1.60 14.01
CA ALA A 496 -3.10 2.65 14.16
C ALA A 496 -3.94 2.50 15.45
N ALA A 497 -4.36 1.28 15.77
CA ALA A 497 -5.15 1.02 16.97
C ALA A 497 -4.33 1.22 18.25
N LEU A 498 -3.06 0.78 18.27
CA LEU A 498 -2.18 1.02 19.42
C LEU A 498 -1.94 2.52 19.64
N MET A 499 -1.72 3.29 18.57
CA MET A 499 -1.54 4.74 18.64
C MET A 499 -2.82 5.47 19.09
N GLU A 500 -3.99 5.03 18.65
CA GLU A 500 -5.29 5.57 19.08
C GLU A 500 -5.47 5.40 20.59
N GLU A 501 -5.23 4.20 21.12
CA GLU A 501 -5.32 3.93 22.56
C GLU A 501 -4.24 4.67 23.36
N ALA A 502 -3.06 4.87 22.77
CA ALA A 502 -1.97 5.61 23.39
C ALA A 502 -2.24 7.11 23.55
N ASP A 503 -3.21 7.70 22.85
CA ASP A 503 -3.61 9.11 23.07
C ASP A 503 -4.48 9.29 24.33
N SER A 504 -4.89 8.19 24.97
CA SER A 504 -5.63 8.22 26.23
C SER A 504 -4.78 8.79 27.38
N PRO A 505 -5.28 9.76 28.18
CA PRO A 505 -4.56 10.31 29.32
C PRO A 505 -4.17 9.30 30.41
N ALA A 506 -4.79 8.12 30.43
CA ALA A 506 -4.47 7.05 31.38
C ALA A 506 -3.23 6.24 30.97
N VAL A 507 -2.90 6.23 29.67
CA VAL A 507 -1.82 5.42 29.10
C VAL A 507 -0.49 6.18 29.24
N GLY A 508 0.44 5.56 29.96
CA GLY A 508 1.77 6.11 30.21
C GLY A 508 2.86 5.63 29.29
N PHE A 509 2.64 4.47 28.68
CA PHE A 509 3.58 3.77 27.84
C PHE A 509 2.82 2.82 26.93
N ALA A 510 3.28 2.71 25.70
CA ALA A 510 2.78 1.70 24.78
C ALA A 510 3.91 1.19 23.89
N ALA A 511 3.85 -0.07 23.48
CA ALA A 511 4.87 -0.68 22.65
C ALA A 511 4.33 -1.88 21.89
N ASN A 512 4.97 -2.24 20.77
CA ASN A 512 4.66 -3.44 20.01
C ASN A 512 5.85 -4.42 19.97
N LEU A 513 5.66 -5.59 19.34
CA LEU A 513 6.69 -6.62 19.17
C LEU A 513 7.60 -6.41 17.95
N GLU A 514 7.71 -5.18 17.46
CA GLU A 514 8.54 -4.81 16.30
C GLU A 514 9.54 -3.69 16.64
N GLY A 515 9.72 -3.42 17.94
CA GLY A 515 10.60 -2.34 18.43
C GLY A 515 9.97 -0.95 18.37
N GLY A 516 8.67 -0.85 18.08
CA GLY A 516 7.93 0.40 18.16
C GLY A 516 7.65 0.79 19.61
N ILE A 517 8.20 1.92 20.04
CA ILE A 517 8.02 2.48 21.39
C ILE A 517 7.23 3.78 21.30
N ILE A 518 6.19 3.91 22.13
CA ILE A 518 5.35 5.09 22.22
C ILE A 518 5.48 5.68 23.62
N LEU A 519 5.75 6.97 23.68
CA LEU A 519 5.76 7.77 24.91
C LEU A 519 4.59 8.77 24.85
N PRO A 520 3.37 8.40 25.29
CA PRO A 520 2.16 9.22 25.19
C PRO A 520 2.32 10.66 25.66
N GLY A 521 3.07 10.87 26.76
CA GLY A 521 3.35 12.21 27.30
C GLY A 521 4.15 13.13 26.35
N PHE A 522 4.75 12.57 25.30
CA PHE A 522 5.48 13.28 24.26
C PHE A 522 4.76 13.21 22.91
N LEU A 523 4.54 12.01 22.40
CA LEU A 523 3.89 11.74 21.12
C LEU A 523 3.18 10.38 21.24
N PRO A 524 1.85 10.30 21.03
CA PRO A 524 1.10 9.04 21.04
C PRO A 524 1.32 8.24 19.73
N ALA A 525 2.56 8.18 19.27
CA ALA A 525 2.99 7.43 18.09
C ALA A 525 4.40 6.88 18.27
N PHE A 526 4.80 5.95 17.39
CA PHE A 526 6.11 5.34 17.44
C PHE A 526 7.22 6.36 17.21
N ASP A 527 8.23 6.33 18.08
CA ASP A 527 9.41 7.18 17.98
C ASP A 527 10.63 6.48 18.60
N ALA A 528 11.50 5.94 17.73
CA ALA A 528 12.72 5.25 18.16
C ALA A 528 13.74 6.20 18.78
N ALA A 529 13.77 7.47 18.38
CA ALA A 529 14.66 8.46 18.96
C ALA A 529 14.26 8.78 20.40
N ALA A 530 12.97 9.03 20.63
CA ALA A 530 12.41 9.23 21.97
C ALA A 530 12.58 7.96 22.83
N GLY A 531 12.33 6.78 22.26
CA GLY A 531 12.54 5.49 22.92
C GLY A 531 13.99 5.30 23.39
N LEU A 532 14.97 5.56 22.52
CA LEU A 532 16.40 5.43 22.87
C LEU A 532 16.79 6.41 23.98
N LEU A 533 16.39 7.68 23.87
CA LEU A 533 16.66 8.68 24.91
C LEU A 533 16.04 8.27 26.23
N LYS A 534 14.80 7.78 26.20
CA LYS A 534 14.11 7.32 27.40
C LYS A 534 14.79 6.11 28.04
N MET A 535 15.31 5.17 27.24
CA MET A 535 16.11 4.05 27.74
C MET A 535 17.36 4.55 28.48
N LEU A 536 18.11 5.51 27.90
CA LEU A 536 19.28 6.10 28.56
C LEU A 536 18.92 6.78 29.89
N ASP A 537 17.80 7.50 29.92
CA ASP A 537 17.27 8.14 31.12
C ASP A 537 16.93 7.15 32.23
N LEU A 538 16.28 6.04 31.87
CA LEU A 538 15.89 4.99 32.80
C LEU A 538 17.10 4.23 33.35
N LEU A 539 18.05 3.85 32.49
CA LEU A 539 19.29 3.20 32.91
C LEU A 539 20.12 4.11 33.84
N ALA A 540 20.18 5.41 33.54
CA ALA A 540 20.85 6.38 34.42
C ALA A 540 20.09 6.59 35.74
N GLY A 541 18.76 6.49 35.74
CA GLY A 541 17.92 6.57 36.94
C GLY A 541 18.14 5.43 37.92
N ARG A 542 18.32 4.21 37.40
CA ARG A 542 18.48 2.99 38.22
C ARG A 542 19.96 2.61 38.43
N ASP A 543 20.89 3.24 37.72
CA ASP A 543 22.33 2.98 37.75
C ASP A 543 22.69 1.52 37.45
N VAL A 544 22.03 0.94 36.44
CA VAL A 544 22.19 -0.46 36.02
C VAL A 544 22.68 -0.56 34.58
N LYS A 545 23.25 -1.71 34.23
CA LYS A 545 23.63 -2.05 32.86
C LYS A 545 22.48 -2.71 32.12
N LEU A 546 22.48 -2.58 30.79
CA LEU A 546 21.45 -3.21 29.95
C LEU A 546 21.53 -4.74 30.02
N SER A 547 22.73 -5.32 29.99
CA SER A 547 22.91 -6.79 30.07
C SER A 547 22.37 -7.41 31.36
N GLU A 548 22.46 -6.69 32.49
CA GLU A 548 21.94 -7.15 33.78
C GLU A 548 20.42 -7.29 33.79
N LEU A 549 19.72 -6.37 33.10
CA LEU A 549 18.27 -6.41 32.94
C LEU A 549 17.85 -7.49 31.94
N VAL A 550 18.59 -7.63 30.83
CA VAL A 550 18.35 -8.69 29.83
C VAL A 550 18.49 -10.07 30.46
N ALA A 551 19.48 -10.29 31.34
CA ALA A 551 19.67 -11.54 32.05
C ALA A 551 18.52 -11.89 33.03
N GLN A 552 17.76 -10.88 33.46
CA GLN A 552 16.60 -11.03 34.36
C GLN A 552 15.27 -11.11 33.61
N ALA A 553 15.26 -10.80 32.30
CA ALA A 553 14.06 -10.82 31.49
C ALA A 553 13.48 -12.25 31.40
N PRO A 554 12.15 -12.40 31.49
CA PRO A 554 11.52 -13.71 31.42
C PRO A 554 11.76 -14.37 30.06
N SER A 555 11.92 -15.70 30.07
CA SER A 555 11.96 -16.50 28.86
C SER A 555 10.55 -16.74 28.36
N VAL A 556 10.29 -16.43 27.09
CA VAL A 556 8.99 -16.67 26.46
C VAL A 556 9.09 -17.69 25.34
N HIS A 557 8.03 -18.47 25.17
CA HIS A 557 7.91 -19.48 24.13
C HIS A 557 6.72 -19.14 23.24
N LEU A 558 6.87 -18.08 22.45
CA LEU A 558 5.89 -17.62 21.48
C LEU A 558 6.27 -18.12 20.09
N LEU A 559 5.30 -18.65 19.34
CA LEU A 559 5.46 -19.09 17.96
C LEU A 559 4.45 -18.38 17.06
N HIS A 560 4.87 -18.09 15.83
CA HIS A 560 4.03 -17.56 14.76
C HIS A 560 4.04 -18.51 13.57
N GLU A 561 2.85 -18.90 13.10
CA GLU A 561 2.65 -19.74 11.92
C GLU A 561 1.63 -19.06 10.99
N GLN A 562 1.81 -19.22 9.68
CA GLN A 562 0.86 -18.74 8.67
C GLN A 562 0.17 -19.94 8.00
N VAL A 563 -1.15 -19.84 7.82
CA VAL A 563 -1.95 -20.84 7.11
C VAL A 563 -2.65 -20.18 5.94
N ILE A 564 -2.34 -20.63 4.72
CA ILE A 564 -3.02 -20.19 3.49
C ILE A 564 -4.52 -20.40 3.66
N THR A 565 -5.27 -19.31 3.58
CA THR A 565 -6.70 -19.22 3.82
C THR A 565 -7.31 -18.32 2.73
N PRO A 566 -7.99 -18.90 1.73
CA PRO A 566 -8.64 -18.12 0.67
C PRO A 566 -9.59 -17.06 1.26
N TRP A 567 -9.69 -15.93 0.56
CA TRP A 567 -10.46 -14.76 1.01
C TRP A 567 -11.89 -15.07 1.41
N GLU A 568 -12.59 -15.82 0.58
CA GLU A 568 -13.98 -16.24 0.78
C GLU A 568 -14.15 -17.20 1.97
N GLN A 569 -13.07 -17.84 2.42
CA GLN A 569 -13.09 -18.81 3.50
C GLN A 569 -12.70 -18.23 4.87
N LYS A 570 -12.05 -17.05 4.92
CA LYS A 570 -11.67 -16.39 6.18
C LYS A 570 -12.85 -16.22 7.15
N GLY A 571 -14.01 -15.79 6.63
CA GLY A 571 -15.22 -15.64 7.45
C GLY A 571 -15.77 -16.95 8.00
N THR A 572 -15.65 -18.04 7.23
CA THR A 572 -16.04 -19.39 7.66
C THR A 572 -15.10 -19.90 8.75
N VAL A 573 -13.79 -19.78 8.57
CA VAL A 573 -12.78 -20.16 9.58
C VAL A 573 -13.06 -19.48 10.91
N MET A 574 -13.29 -18.16 10.90
CA MET A 574 -13.58 -17.41 12.13
C MET A 574 -14.87 -17.87 12.80
N ARG A 575 -15.96 -18.02 12.05
CA ARG A 575 -17.25 -18.46 12.61
C ARG A 575 -17.15 -19.86 13.24
N THR A 576 -16.54 -20.79 12.52
CA THR A 576 -16.38 -22.17 12.98
C THR A 576 -15.47 -22.25 14.21
N LEU A 577 -14.40 -21.46 14.27
CA LEU A 577 -13.55 -21.39 15.47
C LEU A 577 -14.31 -20.87 16.68
N VAL A 578 -15.09 -19.78 16.56
CA VAL A 578 -15.92 -19.26 17.66
C VAL A 578 -16.89 -20.33 18.17
N GLU A 579 -17.60 -21.02 17.27
CA GLU A 579 -18.52 -22.12 17.61
C GLU A 579 -17.82 -23.27 18.35
N GLN A 580 -16.63 -23.67 17.88
CA GLN A 580 -15.85 -24.75 18.50
C GLN A 580 -15.20 -24.38 19.84
N THR A 581 -15.05 -23.09 20.11
CA THR A 581 -14.48 -22.57 21.37
C THR A 581 -15.53 -22.25 22.43
N HIS A 582 -16.81 -22.55 22.19
CA HIS A 582 -17.87 -22.35 23.18
C HIS A 582 -17.57 -23.08 24.50
N GLY A 583 -17.54 -22.32 25.60
CA GLY A 583 -17.23 -22.83 26.95
C GLY A 583 -15.76 -22.68 27.37
N ARG A 584 -14.90 -22.07 26.54
CA ARG A 584 -13.53 -21.66 26.90
C ARG A 584 -13.45 -20.16 27.15
N GLU A 585 -12.42 -19.73 27.85
CA GLU A 585 -12.07 -18.32 27.97
C GLU A 585 -11.45 -17.83 26.65
N VAL A 586 -12.05 -16.79 26.06
CA VAL A 586 -11.66 -16.25 24.76
C VAL A 586 -11.66 -14.73 24.76
N ASP A 587 -10.66 -14.12 24.12
CA ASP A 587 -10.64 -12.68 23.81
C ASP A 587 -10.89 -12.46 22.32
N LEU A 588 -11.78 -11.52 22.01
CA LEU A 588 -12.20 -11.19 20.65
C LEU A 588 -11.80 -9.77 20.23
N ILE A 589 -10.73 -9.23 20.84
CA ILE A 589 -10.24 -7.86 20.58
C ILE A 589 -9.79 -7.72 19.12
N ASP A 590 -9.00 -8.67 18.65
CA ASP A 590 -8.50 -8.72 17.28
C ASP A 590 -8.29 -10.19 16.89
N GLY A 591 -9.20 -10.73 16.08
CA GLY A 591 -9.27 -12.17 15.83
C GLY A 591 -9.90 -12.96 17.00
N ILE A 592 -9.43 -14.20 17.21
CA ILE A 592 -9.89 -15.08 18.29
C ILE A 592 -8.68 -15.57 19.08
N LYS A 593 -8.50 -15.05 20.30
CA LYS A 593 -7.52 -15.54 21.27
C LYS A 593 -8.18 -16.53 22.20
N VAL A 594 -7.69 -17.76 22.25
CA VAL A 594 -8.21 -18.84 23.08
C VAL A 594 -7.19 -19.16 24.16
N HIS A 595 -7.61 -19.11 25.41
CA HIS A 595 -6.79 -19.49 26.56
C HIS A 595 -6.90 -21.00 26.83
N HIS A 596 -5.77 -21.61 27.15
CA HIS A 596 -5.62 -23.01 27.54
C HIS A 596 -4.82 -23.07 28.84
N ASP A 597 -4.88 -24.19 29.55
CA ASP A 597 -4.15 -24.35 30.81
C ASP A 597 -2.63 -24.18 30.65
N SER A 598 -2.08 -24.56 29.48
CA SER A 598 -0.65 -24.52 29.17
C SER A 598 -0.20 -23.32 28.32
N GLY A 599 -1.08 -22.33 28.08
CA GLY A 599 -0.77 -21.17 27.23
C GLY A 599 -1.98 -20.61 26.48
N TRP A 600 -1.76 -19.92 25.36
CA TRP A 600 -2.85 -19.35 24.56
C TRP A 600 -2.57 -19.44 23.06
N VAL A 601 -3.63 -19.39 22.25
CA VAL A 601 -3.53 -19.31 20.78
C VAL A 601 -4.39 -18.19 20.25
N LEU A 602 -3.80 -17.29 19.46
CA LEU A 602 -4.50 -16.26 18.71
C LEU A 602 -4.57 -16.64 17.24
N VAL A 603 -5.79 -16.70 16.70
CA VAL A 603 -6.05 -16.85 15.27
C VAL A 603 -6.51 -15.50 14.71
N LEU A 604 -5.73 -14.97 13.76
CA LEU A 604 -5.94 -13.64 13.19
C LEU A 604 -5.88 -13.72 11.65
N PRO A 605 -7.00 -13.55 10.94
CA PRO A 605 -7.00 -13.45 9.49
C PRO A 605 -6.23 -12.20 9.04
N ASP A 606 -5.36 -12.35 8.04
CA ASP A 606 -4.65 -11.21 7.47
C ASP A 606 -5.64 -10.29 6.70
N PRO A 607 -5.53 -8.96 6.78
CA PRO A 607 -6.42 -8.05 6.05
C PRO A 607 -6.16 -7.99 4.54
N GLU A 608 -4.97 -8.36 4.07
CA GLU A 608 -4.41 -8.09 2.72
C GLU A 608 -3.88 -9.30 1.96
N GLU A 609 -3.57 -10.38 2.67
CA GLU A 609 -3.04 -11.61 2.08
C GLU A 609 -4.00 -12.77 2.32
N PRO A 610 -4.10 -13.76 1.41
CA PRO A 610 -4.95 -14.94 1.59
C PRO A 610 -4.33 -15.94 2.61
N ILE A 611 -4.02 -15.46 3.80
CA ILE A 611 -3.45 -16.21 4.92
C ILE A 611 -4.20 -15.88 6.22
N THR A 612 -4.04 -16.77 7.19
CA THR A 612 -4.44 -16.57 8.59
C THR A 612 -3.21 -16.77 9.45
N HIS A 613 -2.89 -15.79 10.30
CA HIS A 613 -1.83 -15.88 11.29
C HIS A 613 -2.29 -16.65 12.51
N ILE A 614 -1.39 -17.47 13.05
CA ILE A 614 -1.56 -18.21 14.28
C ILE A 614 -0.40 -17.84 15.19
N TRP A 615 -0.70 -17.19 16.30
CA TRP A 615 0.26 -16.96 17.38
C TRP A 615 -0.04 -17.93 18.50
N ALA A 616 0.96 -18.63 19.02
CA ALA A 616 0.79 -19.58 20.12
C ALA A 616 1.89 -19.37 21.17
N GLU A 617 1.49 -19.07 22.39
CA GLU A 617 2.37 -19.07 23.56
C GLU A 617 2.15 -20.34 24.38
N GLY A 618 3.21 -20.91 24.93
CA GLY A 618 3.11 -22.03 25.87
C GLY A 618 4.11 -21.96 27.03
N ASP A 619 3.89 -22.77 28.07
CA ASP A 619 4.82 -22.91 29.20
C ASP A 619 6.19 -23.45 28.79
N SER A 620 6.23 -24.20 27.69
CA SER A 620 7.44 -24.68 27.05
C SER A 620 7.38 -24.51 25.53
N ALA A 621 8.54 -24.54 24.87
CA ALA A 621 8.60 -24.57 23.40
C ALA A 621 7.84 -25.77 22.79
N GLY A 622 7.70 -26.88 23.53
CA GLY A 622 6.91 -28.04 23.11
C GLY A 622 5.41 -27.77 23.15
N ASP A 623 4.92 -27.09 24.19
CA ASP A 623 3.51 -26.75 24.35
C ASP A 623 3.07 -25.72 23.32
N ALA A 624 3.85 -24.65 23.14
CA ALA A 624 3.61 -23.64 22.12
C ALA A 624 3.51 -24.26 20.71
N ARG A 625 4.42 -25.18 20.39
CA ARG A 625 4.42 -25.89 19.10
C ARG A 625 3.19 -26.79 18.95
N THR A 626 2.82 -27.51 20.01
CA THR A 626 1.65 -28.40 20.00
C THR A 626 0.37 -27.60 19.74
N LEU A 627 0.19 -26.49 20.46
CA LEU A 627 -0.93 -25.57 20.30
C LEU A 627 -0.99 -24.97 18.89
N SER A 628 0.12 -24.43 18.37
CA SER A 628 0.18 -23.88 17.00
C SER A 628 -0.23 -24.93 15.96
N GLN A 629 0.38 -26.12 16.01
CA GLN A 629 0.13 -27.19 15.04
C GLN A 629 -1.28 -27.76 15.12
N GLU A 630 -1.88 -27.77 16.31
CA GLU A 630 -3.27 -28.16 16.48
C GLU A 630 -4.20 -27.19 15.75
N TYR A 631 -4.08 -25.89 16.00
CA TYR A 631 -4.92 -24.87 15.36
C TYR A 631 -4.66 -24.78 13.85
N ALA A 632 -3.41 -24.89 13.42
CA ALA A 632 -3.07 -24.90 12.00
C ALA A 632 -3.71 -26.10 11.28
N ARG A 633 -3.72 -27.28 11.91
CA ARG A 633 -4.43 -28.47 11.36
C ARG A 633 -5.94 -28.27 11.33
N ARG A 634 -6.53 -27.70 12.38
CA ARG A 634 -7.97 -27.41 12.43
C ARG A 634 -8.39 -26.47 11.30
N ILE A 635 -7.66 -25.37 11.11
CA ILE A 635 -7.93 -24.43 10.00
C ILE A 635 -7.80 -25.16 8.66
N ARG A 636 -6.71 -25.89 8.41
CA ARG A 636 -6.56 -26.68 7.17
C ARG A 636 -7.66 -27.73 6.95
N GLN A 637 -8.29 -28.25 8.00
CA GLN A 637 -9.42 -29.17 7.88
C GLN A 637 -10.72 -28.43 7.52
N MET A 638 -10.91 -27.19 7.96
CA MET A 638 -12.07 -26.35 7.61
C MET A 638 -12.04 -25.86 6.16
N LEU A 639 -10.86 -25.79 5.56
CA LEU A 639 -10.68 -25.36 4.16
C LEU A 639 -10.88 -26.49 3.13
N LYS A 640 -11.09 -27.73 3.59
CA LYS A 640 -11.41 -28.91 2.77
C LYS A 640 -12.90 -29.13 2.74
#